data_AF-W4FXI6-F1
#
_entry.id   AF-W4FXI6-F1
#
_cell.length_a   1.000
_cell.length_b   1.000
_cell.length_c   1.000
_cell.angle_alpha   90.00
_cell.angle_beta   90.00
_cell.angle_gamma   90.00
#
_symmetry.space_group_name_H-M   'P 1'
#
loop_
_entity.id
_entity.type
_entity.pdbx_description
1 polymer ?
#
loop_
_entity_poly.entity_id
_entity_poly.type
_entity_poly.pdbx_seq_one_letter_code
_entity_poly.pdbx_strand_id
1 'polypeptide(L)'
;MQEIPCKDYVVQVGHGLLASVPSQLLQLLPNITSFIVVSDSNVAPLYAQTLLQGFKRRAELYVIPAGEASKNRRMKAAIEDFMLEKRMHRDCCVVALGGGVVGDLAGFVASTYMRGVPFVQIPTSLLACVDSSIGGKTGIDVEAGKNLVGAFHQPKRVFVDLDLLSTLPKRELINGMAEIIKAGAIYSDALFSMLESNVDAILALKQDVVLSMVAASIAIKTTVVDEDEKEHGLRAILNFGHSIGHGIEAIMQPELLHGECVAIGMVKEAEIARGLGLCTSATVGRLLRCIKAFGLPVRVPSRAATATVLERMEVDKKNSGGIKKLILLTSIGKVHSNPFTVAVEDSRIAHVLEPQVLVVPPSQPISGTVNVPGSKSISNRVLLLAALGAGTCRISGLLHSDDTQVMMDVLQYLGAQFSWEDDGDVLVVVGTAGKFPPSVPSHWYLSNAGTAARFLTTVATLAGSKVHLTGNARMQERPISDLVDALVANGCAIEYGNRKGCPPLEISPTGLPGGVLHLAGKVSSQYVSSVLLSAPYADAPLELQLAEDNPTSFPYIQMTTQLMELFGIHVQTLGSKNRFVVPQGVYSNPPRVHVEVDASSATYPLALAAISGGRVVVPGLGQSSCQGDAAFFTALEAMGCTGGQDDSCTYVQGPPRGSLKAIEIDMETMTDAFMTLAVLAAAATGRTKITGIANQRVKECNRIAVMVEELAKCGVESGELPDGIWIQGRGGGLLTPPLTFPNIPAKIACHNDHRIAMSFAVLGAYWPHIVITDKECTDKTFPSFWDECSTALRVSFQVPSYPPPPLATKAASTIYLIGMRGVGKTSLGKHAASALGLHWIDMDEYLEAHPLLLGMPIKEYVAVHGWAAFRAQEVACLQLWAKDPPQNTIISCGGGVVESAAAVALLTQASNVIYLQRELADVQAALAHDTSRPAYGEAIADVFHRRAPLFAASSSFVFAMLAGDVDYPRINRDFERLVTVVLGRFDSNALKSQPDSYFVSLTFPHYTSKKTLIETVTHKAHAVELRVDLLESVEKPFIAHQVRCGLE
;
A
#
# COMPACT_ATOMS: atom_id res chain seq x y z
N MET A 1 5.68 2.09 39.71
CA MET A 1 6.50 3.33 39.62
C MET A 1 7.96 2.92 39.52
N GLN A 2 8.73 3.51 38.61
CA GLN A 2 10.18 3.35 38.48
C GLN A 2 10.83 4.73 38.40
N GLU A 3 12.05 4.86 38.92
CA GLU A 3 12.88 6.06 38.79
C GLU A 3 14.09 5.72 37.92
N ILE A 4 14.26 6.45 36.82
CA ILE A 4 15.32 6.24 35.85
C ILE A 4 16.25 7.46 35.90
N PRO A 5 17.49 7.30 36.36
CA PRO A 5 18.47 8.39 36.36
C PRO A 5 18.78 8.87 34.93
N CYS A 6 18.94 10.18 34.76
CA CYS A 6 19.44 10.81 33.54
C CYS A 6 20.38 11.95 33.95
N LYS A 7 21.67 11.64 34.07
CA LYS A 7 22.74 12.54 34.51
C LYS A 7 22.40 13.45 35.70
N ASP A 8 21.79 14.61 35.45
CA ASP A 8 21.52 15.68 36.43
C ASP A 8 20.07 15.67 36.98
N TYR A 9 19.20 14.79 36.48
CA TYR A 9 17.80 14.68 36.91
C TYR A 9 17.30 13.23 36.87
N VAL A 10 16.08 13.03 37.36
CA VAL A 10 15.40 11.72 37.38
C VAL A 10 14.15 11.78 36.51
N VAL A 11 13.94 10.73 35.72
CA VAL A 11 12.68 10.45 35.04
C VAL A 11 11.87 9.50 35.93
N GLN A 12 10.75 9.98 36.46
CA GLN A 12 9.83 9.17 37.26
C GLN A 12 8.71 8.67 36.35
N VAL A 13 8.59 7.35 36.19
CA VAL A 13 7.59 6.71 35.31
C VAL A 13 6.64 5.83 36.13
N GLY A 14 5.34 5.95 35.88
CA GLY A 14 4.33 5.20 36.61
C GLY A 14 2.91 5.61 36.25
N HIS A 15 1.98 5.25 37.12
CA HIS A 15 0.55 5.57 37.02
C HIS A 15 0.14 6.48 38.18
N GLY A 16 -0.86 7.34 37.96
CA GLY A 16 -1.41 8.25 38.96
C GLY A 16 -0.43 9.29 39.50
N LEU A 17 0.62 9.64 38.74
CA LEU A 17 1.65 10.57 39.21
C LEU A 17 1.16 12.02 39.25
N LEU A 18 0.29 12.45 38.32
CA LEU A 18 -0.11 13.85 38.11
C LEU A 18 -0.55 14.55 39.40
N ALA A 19 -1.38 13.88 40.21
CA ALA A 19 -1.90 14.43 41.47
C ALA A 19 -0.80 14.64 42.53
N SER A 20 0.27 13.85 42.48
CA SER A 20 1.38 13.95 43.44
C SER A 20 2.43 15.00 43.04
N VAL A 21 2.48 15.40 41.76
CA VAL A 21 3.50 16.31 41.20
C VAL A 21 3.66 17.59 42.03
N PRO A 22 2.60 18.33 42.41
CA PRO A 22 2.77 19.58 43.15
C PRO A 22 3.47 19.38 44.51
N SER A 23 3.15 18.31 45.23
CA SER A 23 3.79 18.00 46.51
C SER A 23 5.26 17.62 46.36
N GLN A 24 5.58 16.84 45.31
CA GLN A 24 6.95 16.46 44.99
C GLN A 24 7.77 17.66 44.54
N LEU A 25 7.20 18.59 43.78
CA LEU A 25 7.88 19.82 43.35
C LEU A 25 8.24 20.73 44.52
N LEU A 26 7.37 20.84 45.53
CA LEU A 26 7.66 21.62 46.74
C LEU A 26 8.81 21.00 47.56
N GLN A 27 8.95 19.67 47.55
CA GLN A 27 10.07 18.97 48.18
C GLN A 27 11.36 19.12 47.36
N LEU A 28 11.27 18.98 46.04
CA LEU A 28 12.41 19.06 45.13
C LEU A 28 12.95 20.49 45.03
N LEU A 29 12.07 21.50 45.07
CA LEU A 29 12.39 22.91 44.85
C LEU A 29 11.83 23.78 46.01
N PRO A 30 12.38 23.66 47.23
CA PRO A 30 11.80 24.29 48.42
C PRO A 30 11.81 25.83 48.39
N ASN A 31 12.68 26.44 47.59
CA ASN A 31 12.84 27.89 47.46
C ASN A 31 11.92 28.53 46.40
N ILE A 32 11.15 27.74 45.63
CA ILE A 32 10.30 28.26 44.55
C ILE A 32 8.98 28.82 45.08
N THR A 33 8.73 30.11 44.92
CA THR A 33 7.52 30.76 45.47
C THR A 33 6.31 30.72 44.54
N SER A 34 6.54 30.50 43.24
CA SER A 34 5.48 30.51 42.23
C SER A 34 5.72 29.51 41.09
N PHE A 35 4.64 29.03 40.49
CA PHE A 35 4.65 28.07 39.37
C PHE A 35 3.87 28.63 38.18
N ILE A 36 4.35 28.39 36.96
CA ILE A 36 3.62 28.66 35.72
C ILE A 36 3.43 27.34 34.97
N VAL A 37 2.19 26.88 34.90
CA VAL A 37 1.81 25.73 34.09
C VAL A 37 1.59 26.21 32.66
N VAL A 38 2.36 25.69 31.72
CA VAL A 38 2.17 25.93 30.29
C VAL A 38 1.60 24.64 29.69
N SER A 39 0.46 24.75 29.00
CA SER A 39 -0.24 23.64 28.36
C SER A 39 -0.87 24.09 27.05
N ASP A 40 -1.31 23.17 26.21
CA ASP A 40 -2.07 23.50 24.99
C ASP A 40 -3.59 23.41 25.19
N SER A 41 -4.34 23.91 24.19
CA SER A 41 -5.80 23.99 24.17
C SER A 41 -6.51 22.64 24.24
N ASN A 42 -5.84 21.52 23.95
CA ASN A 42 -6.42 20.18 24.00
C ASN A 42 -6.12 19.50 25.34
N VAL A 43 -4.92 19.69 25.88
CA VAL A 43 -4.43 19.06 27.11
C VAL A 43 -4.92 19.80 28.35
N ALA A 44 -4.96 21.14 28.32
CA ALA A 44 -5.29 21.94 29.49
C ALA A 44 -6.68 21.63 30.08
N PRO A 45 -7.75 21.49 29.28
CA PRO A 45 -9.08 21.15 29.79
C PRO A 45 -9.15 19.79 30.48
N LEU A 46 -8.24 18.86 30.17
CA LEU A 46 -8.23 17.51 30.72
C LEU A 46 -7.47 17.44 32.05
N TYR A 47 -6.34 18.14 32.16
CA TYR A 47 -5.34 17.83 33.20
C TYR A 47 -4.87 19.02 34.03
N ALA A 48 -4.98 20.25 33.51
CA ALA A 48 -4.41 21.42 34.19
C ALA A 48 -5.07 21.67 35.54
N GLN A 49 -6.40 21.47 35.65
CA GLN A 49 -7.13 21.70 36.91
C GLN A 49 -6.66 20.77 38.03
N THR A 50 -6.48 19.47 37.74
CA THR A 50 -5.96 18.47 38.69
C THR A 50 -4.60 18.90 39.24
N LEU A 51 -3.72 19.40 38.37
CA LEU A 51 -2.40 19.87 38.75
C LEU A 51 -2.46 21.16 39.57
N LEU A 52 -3.25 22.14 39.15
CA LEU A 52 -3.42 23.43 39.83
C LEU A 52 -3.97 23.27 41.26
N GLN A 53 -4.94 22.38 41.46
CA GLN A 53 -5.54 22.13 42.77
C GLN A 53 -4.54 21.55 43.79
N GLY A 54 -3.51 20.85 43.35
CA GLY A 54 -2.48 20.30 44.24
C GLY A 54 -1.44 21.33 44.69
N PHE A 55 -1.31 22.47 44.02
CA PHE A 55 -0.31 23.48 44.39
C PHE A 55 -0.75 24.28 45.64
N LYS A 56 0.11 24.26 46.67
CA LYS A 56 -0.07 25.08 47.89
C LYS A 56 0.51 26.50 47.77
N ARG A 57 1.35 26.72 46.76
CA ARG A 57 1.95 28.03 46.43
C ARG A 57 1.26 28.57 45.18
N ARG A 58 1.50 29.85 44.87
CA ARG A 58 0.91 30.51 43.70
C ARG A 58 1.21 29.71 42.43
N ALA A 59 0.18 29.33 41.69
CA ALA A 59 0.30 28.67 40.40
C ALA A 59 -0.59 29.38 39.37
N GLU A 60 -0.01 29.77 38.24
CA GLU A 60 -0.73 30.36 37.11
C GLU A 60 -0.78 29.35 35.96
N LEU A 61 -1.77 29.46 35.08
CA LEU A 61 -1.90 28.65 33.87
C LEU A 61 -1.85 29.55 32.64
N TYR A 62 -1.04 29.15 31.66
CA TYR A 62 -1.04 29.74 30.32
C TYR A 62 -1.33 28.66 29.28
N VAL A 63 -2.34 28.90 28.44
CA VAL A 63 -2.80 27.95 27.43
C VAL A 63 -2.44 28.46 26.04
N ILE A 64 -1.66 27.67 25.29
CA ILE A 64 -1.32 27.94 23.90
C ILE A 64 -2.27 27.19 22.94
N PRO A 65 -2.44 27.60 21.68
CA PRO A 65 -3.07 26.76 20.67
C PRO A 65 -2.30 25.44 20.51
N ALA A 66 -3.00 24.33 20.30
CA ALA A 66 -2.34 23.05 20.04
C ALA A 66 -1.65 22.99 18.66
N GLY A 67 -0.58 22.19 18.57
CA GLY A 67 0.13 21.89 17.32
C GLY A 67 1.43 22.68 17.10
N GLU A 68 2.24 22.20 16.14
CA GLU A 68 3.60 22.70 15.87
C GLU A 68 3.65 24.22 15.58
N ALA A 69 2.59 24.77 14.98
CA ALA A 69 2.51 26.20 14.66
C ALA A 69 2.65 27.12 15.88
N SER A 70 2.38 26.64 17.10
CA SER A 70 2.59 27.42 18.33
C SER A 70 4.05 27.53 18.75
N LYS A 71 4.94 26.71 18.18
CA LYS A 71 6.34 26.62 18.54
C LYS A 71 7.17 27.71 17.85
N ASN A 72 6.87 28.98 18.12
CA ASN A 72 7.44 30.10 17.39
C ASN A 72 7.84 31.27 18.32
N ARG A 73 8.53 32.27 17.76
CA ARG A 73 9.00 33.47 18.51
C ARG A 73 7.88 34.25 19.18
N ARG A 74 6.74 34.40 18.50
CA ARG A 74 5.59 35.18 18.99
C ARG A 74 4.99 34.51 20.23
N MET A 75 4.84 33.18 20.20
CA MET A 75 4.27 32.46 21.34
C MET A 75 5.20 32.48 22.54
N LYS A 76 6.51 32.31 22.31
CA LYS A 76 7.53 32.45 23.35
C LYS A 76 7.42 33.81 24.05
N ALA A 77 7.40 34.90 23.27
CA ALA A 77 7.27 36.25 23.80
C ALA A 77 5.98 36.43 24.62
N ALA A 78 4.85 35.92 24.13
CA ALA A 78 3.57 36.04 24.82
C ALA A 78 3.57 35.34 26.20
N ILE A 79 4.21 34.17 26.32
CA ILE A 79 4.35 33.47 27.60
C ILE A 79 5.26 34.28 28.55
N GLU A 80 6.39 34.79 28.06
CA GLU A 80 7.33 35.59 28.85
C GLU A 80 6.69 36.90 29.35
N ASP A 81 5.96 37.59 28.49
CA ASP A 81 5.24 38.83 28.81
C ASP A 81 4.15 38.57 29.86
N PHE A 82 3.41 37.47 29.74
CA PHE A 82 2.43 37.06 30.75
C PHE A 82 3.10 36.79 32.11
N MET A 83 4.23 36.07 32.14
CA MET A 83 4.97 35.82 33.39
C MET A 83 5.45 37.14 34.03
N LEU A 84 5.91 38.11 33.23
CA LEU A 84 6.30 39.45 33.70
C LEU A 84 5.10 40.25 34.22
N GLU A 85 3.97 40.24 33.52
CA GLU A 85 2.71 40.87 33.94
C GLU A 85 2.26 40.34 35.31
N LYS A 86 2.37 39.01 35.49
CA LYS A 86 2.08 38.31 36.74
C LYS A 86 3.14 38.55 37.83
N ARG A 87 4.20 39.31 37.56
CA ARG A 87 5.31 39.60 38.50
C ARG A 87 5.97 38.33 39.04
N MET A 88 6.20 37.35 38.18
CA MET A 88 6.98 36.16 38.56
C MET A 88 8.47 36.53 38.56
N HIS A 89 9.17 36.22 39.66
CA HIS A 89 10.60 36.51 39.80
C HIS A 89 11.44 35.26 39.52
N ARG A 90 12.77 35.32 39.76
CA ARG A 90 13.70 34.20 39.50
C ARG A 90 13.42 32.94 40.31
N ASP A 91 12.66 33.06 41.39
CA ASP A 91 12.17 31.99 42.25
C ASP A 91 10.87 31.37 41.73
N CYS A 92 10.61 31.44 40.42
CA CYS A 92 9.52 30.72 39.76
C CYS A 92 9.98 29.40 39.13
N CYS A 93 9.04 28.48 38.92
CA CYS A 93 9.29 27.25 38.16
C CYS A 93 8.28 27.11 37.02
N VAL A 94 8.78 26.80 35.81
CA VAL A 94 7.96 26.49 34.65
C VAL A 94 7.57 25.01 34.67
N VAL A 95 6.29 24.71 34.49
CA VAL A 95 5.76 23.34 34.47
C VAL A 95 5.16 23.09 33.08
N ALA A 96 5.86 22.30 32.26
CA ALA A 96 5.40 21.95 30.92
C ALA A 96 4.44 20.76 31.01
N LEU A 97 3.14 20.99 30.76
CA LEU A 97 2.10 19.96 30.75
C LEU A 97 1.61 19.78 29.31
N GLY A 98 2.12 18.79 28.59
CA GLY A 98 1.75 18.57 27.19
C GLY A 98 2.67 17.63 26.43
N GLY A 99 2.53 17.59 25.11
CA GLY A 99 3.45 16.87 24.21
C GLY A 99 4.75 17.62 23.95
N GLY A 100 5.53 17.16 22.97
CA GLY A 100 6.84 17.74 22.64
C GLY A 100 6.82 19.22 22.28
N VAL A 101 5.76 19.71 21.62
CA VAL A 101 5.60 21.14 21.30
C VAL A 101 5.59 22.00 22.56
N VAL A 102 4.76 21.62 23.55
CA VAL A 102 4.66 22.33 24.83
C VAL A 102 5.98 22.19 25.58
N GLY A 103 6.56 20.99 25.61
CA GLY A 103 7.84 20.72 26.28
C GLY A 103 8.98 21.59 25.77
N ASP A 104 9.15 21.67 24.45
CA ASP A 104 10.22 22.45 23.82
C ASP A 104 10.03 23.95 24.01
N LEU A 105 8.80 24.45 23.82
CA LEU A 105 8.49 25.86 23.94
C LEU A 105 8.60 26.34 25.40
N ALA A 106 7.98 25.62 26.33
CA ALA A 106 8.03 25.96 27.75
C ALA A 106 9.45 25.80 28.32
N GLY A 107 10.19 24.79 27.88
CA GLY A 107 11.60 24.62 28.22
C GLY A 107 12.45 25.79 27.72
N PHE A 108 12.20 26.30 26.51
CA PHE A 108 12.96 27.42 25.95
C PHE A 108 12.58 28.78 26.57
N VAL A 109 11.31 28.94 26.98
CA VAL A 109 10.91 30.03 27.87
C VAL A 109 11.70 29.94 29.17
N ALA A 110 11.73 28.77 29.82
CA ALA A 110 12.43 28.60 31.09
C ALA A 110 13.95 28.84 30.99
N SER A 111 14.57 28.48 29.87
CA SER A 111 16.01 28.65 29.67
C SER A 111 16.43 30.11 29.50
N THR A 112 15.51 30.99 29.11
CA THR A 112 15.82 32.40 28.78
C THR A 112 15.16 33.40 29.73
N TYR A 113 14.02 33.06 30.33
CA TYR A 113 13.32 33.91 31.29
C TYR A 113 14.25 34.24 32.47
N MET A 114 14.48 35.53 32.70
CA MET A 114 15.45 36.05 33.68
C MET A 114 16.84 35.41 33.64
N ARG A 115 17.30 34.96 32.46
CA ARG A 115 18.55 34.22 32.20
C ARG A 115 18.57 32.80 32.77
N GLY A 116 17.41 32.17 32.86
CA GLY A 116 17.25 30.78 33.27
C GLY A 116 16.51 30.65 34.60
N VAL A 117 15.44 29.85 34.60
CA VAL A 117 14.69 29.42 35.79
C VAL A 117 14.50 27.90 35.76
N PRO A 118 14.25 27.25 36.92
CA PRO A 118 13.95 25.83 36.96
C PRO A 118 12.69 25.47 36.16
N PHE A 119 12.68 24.31 35.50
CA PHE A 119 11.48 23.77 34.89
C PHE A 119 11.38 22.25 35.05
N VAL A 120 10.17 21.72 34.87
CA VAL A 120 9.89 20.28 34.83
C VAL A 120 9.00 19.93 33.64
N GLN A 121 9.05 18.65 33.24
CA GLN A 121 8.23 18.10 32.16
C GLN A 121 7.18 17.14 32.72
N ILE A 122 5.94 17.25 32.22
CA ILE A 122 4.84 16.30 32.42
C ILE A 122 4.36 15.91 31.02
N PRO A 123 5.03 14.95 30.34
CA PRO A 123 4.68 14.56 28.99
C PRO A 123 3.30 13.90 28.92
N THR A 124 2.49 14.30 27.94
CA THR A 124 1.12 13.76 27.74
C THR A 124 0.93 13.02 26.42
N SER A 125 1.96 12.97 25.58
CA SER A 125 1.99 12.11 24.39
C SER A 125 3.05 11.01 24.56
N LEU A 126 2.85 9.86 23.92
CA LEU A 126 3.82 8.76 24.01
C LEU A 126 5.21 9.18 23.52
N LEU A 127 5.27 9.92 22.40
CA LEU A 127 6.52 10.48 21.88
C LEU A 127 7.24 11.34 22.94
N ALA A 128 6.51 12.19 23.65
CA ALA A 128 7.12 13.02 24.68
C ALA A 128 7.57 12.20 25.90
N CYS A 129 6.87 11.11 26.23
CA CYS A 129 7.23 10.23 27.34
C CYS A 129 8.60 9.55 27.13
N VAL A 130 8.89 9.13 25.89
CA VAL A 130 10.09 8.34 25.58
C VAL A 130 11.21 9.13 24.92
N ASP A 131 10.88 10.26 24.29
CA ASP A 131 11.83 11.02 23.50
C ASP A 131 11.88 12.50 23.91
N SER A 132 10.97 13.36 23.44
CA SER A 132 11.22 14.82 23.47
C SER A 132 11.34 15.44 24.86
N SER A 133 10.77 14.86 25.92
CA SER A 133 10.94 15.38 27.28
C SER A 133 12.33 15.11 27.89
N ILE A 134 13.16 14.29 27.24
CA ILE A 134 14.44 13.79 27.76
C ILE A 134 15.63 14.37 26.98
N GLY A 135 16.64 14.83 27.71
CA GLY A 135 17.92 15.30 27.18
C GLY A 135 18.03 16.81 26.98
N GLY A 136 17.06 17.58 27.49
CA GLY A 136 17.15 19.04 27.67
C GLY A 136 17.18 19.87 26.39
N LYS A 137 16.90 19.29 25.22
CA LYS A 137 16.78 20.03 23.96
C LYS A 137 15.46 20.82 24.00
N THR A 138 15.55 22.14 23.92
CA THR A 138 14.38 23.04 23.92
C THR A 138 14.53 24.03 22.79
N GLY A 139 13.43 24.47 22.17
CA GLY A 139 13.53 25.37 21.05
C GLY A 139 12.23 25.72 20.36
N ILE A 140 12.36 26.52 19.30
CA ILE A 140 11.30 26.99 18.45
C ILE A 140 11.66 26.85 16.98
N ASP A 141 10.62 26.79 16.18
CA ASP A 141 10.68 26.82 14.73
C ASP A 141 10.76 28.26 14.24
N VAL A 142 11.43 28.43 13.11
CA VAL A 142 11.54 29.68 12.37
C VAL A 142 11.26 29.39 10.89
N GLU A 143 11.07 30.42 10.08
CA GLU A 143 10.79 30.27 8.65
C GLU A 143 11.83 29.38 7.93
N ALA A 144 13.09 29.43 8.36
CA ALA A 144 14.17 28.61 7.81
C ALA A 144 14.09 27.10 8.18
N GLY A 145 13.29 26.71 9.18
CA GLY A 145 13.12 25.31 9.56
C GLY A 145 12.82 25.07 11.05
N LYS A 146 12.69 23.78 11.39
CA LYS A 146 12.31 23.32 12.73
C LYS A 146 13.48 23.35 13.71
N ASN A 147 13.21 23.70 14.97
CA ASN A 147 14.17 23.61 16.08
C ASN A 147 15.52 24.30 15.84
N LEU A 148 15.57 25.32 14.96
CA LEU A 148 16.82 25.99 14.61
C LEU A 148 17.25 27.02 15.65
N VAL A 149 16.34 27.51 16.48
CA VAL A 149 16.62 28.46 17.56
C VAL A 149 16.16 27.83 18.88
N GLY A 150 17.08 27.67 19.83
CA GLY A 150 16.79 26.99 21.08
C GLY A 150 17.93 27.03 22.08
N ALA A 151 17.82 26.21 23.12
CA ALA A 151 18.84 26.04 24.16
C ALA A 151 18.86 24.61 24.69
N PHE A 152 20.03 24.17 25.16
CA PHE A 152 20.13 23.00 26.03
C PHE A 152 19.86 23.45 27.47
N HIS A 153 18.71 23.05 28.03
CA HIS A 153 18.30 23.38 29.39
C HIS A 153 17.68 22.14 30.03
N GLN A 154 18.34 21.57 31.03
CA GLN A 154 17.92 20.31 31.64
C GLN A 154 16.74 20.53 32.60
N PRO A 155 15.67 19.71 32.52
CA PRO A 155 14.58 19.76 33.49
C PRO A 155 15.08 19.33 34.87
N LYS A 156 14.42 19.79 35.94
CA LYS A 156 14.69 19.32 37.31
C LYS A 156 14.10 17.93 37.59
N ARG A 157 13.06 17.56 36.85
CA ARG A 157 12.41 16.25 36.87
C ARG A 157 11.51 16.09 35.65
N VAL A 158 11.33 14.84 35.22
CA VAL A 158 10.34 14.45 34.21
C VAL A 158 9.36 13.48 34.86
N PHE A 159 8.07 13.78 34.82
CA PHE A 159 7.00 12.98 35.42
C PHE A 159 6.18 12.29 34.32
N VAL A 160 6.52 11.05 34.00
CA VAL A 160 5.85 10.24 32.99
C VAL A 160 4.68 9.50 33.64
N ASP A 161 3.51 10.14 33.64
CA ASP A 161 2.26 9.52 34.09
C ASP A 161 1.55 8.83 32.92
N LEU A 162 1.61 7.49 32.93
CA LEU A 162 1.08 6.67 31.84
C LEU A 162 -0.46 6.67 31.78
N ASP A 163 -1.16 7.08 32.84
CA ASP A 163 -2.62 7.21 32.81
C ASP A 163 -3.08 8.32 31.86
N LEU A 164 -2.22 9.32 31.58
CA LEU A 164 -2.51 10.42 30.66
C LEU A 164 -2.59 9.95 29.20
N LEU A 165 -2.01 8.80 28.86
CA LEU A 165 -2.08 8.21 27.52
C LEU A 165 -3.49 7.71 27.19
N SER A 166 -4.36 7.50 28.19
CA SER A 166 -5.73 7.00 27.99
C SER A 166 -6.62 7.95 27.18
N THR A 167 -6.33 9.26 27.20
CA THR A 167 -7.05 10.26 26.39
C THR A 167 -6.31 10.63 25.10
N LEU A 168 -5.14 10.03 24.84
CA LEU A 168 -4.34 10.35 23.67
C LEU A 168 -5.02 9.76 22.42
N PRO A 169 -5.21 10.53 21.33
CA PRO A 169 -5.73 9.98 20.10
C PRO A 169 -4.87 8.80 19.61
N LYS A 170 -5.51 7.72 19.13
CA LYS A 170 -4.81 6.51 18.69
C LYS A 170 -3.69 6.80 17.68
N ARG A 171 -3.89 7.75 16.77
CA ARG A 171 -2.86 8.17 15.80
C ARG A 171 -1.60 8.72 16.48
N GLU A 172 -1.75 9.50 17.56
CA GLU A 172 -0.61 10.06 18.31
C GLU A 172 0.08 9.01 19.20
N LEU A 173 -0.66 8.00 19.66
CA LEU A 173 -0.07 6.82 20.29
C LEU A 173 0.83 6.09 19.28
N ILE A 174 0.30 5.77 18.10
CA ILE A 174 1.02 5.10 17.01
C ILE A 174 2.23 5.95 16.55
N ASN A 175 2.07 7.27 16.44
CA ASN A 175 3.14 8.22 16.15
C ASN A 175 4.32 8.07 17.13
N GLY A 176 4.04 7.99 18.43
CA GLY A 176 5.07 7.78 19.46
C GLY A 176 5.72 6.39 19.43
N MET A 177 5.03 5.36 18.93
CA MET A 177 5.60 4.01 18.81
C MET A 177 6.81 3.97 17.87
N ALA A 178 6.88 4.84 16.87
CA ALA A 178 8.02 4.90 15.95
C ALA A 178 9.35 5.11 16.69
N GLU A 179 9.37 5.98 17.70
CA GLU A 179 10.57 6.27 18.51
C GLU A 179 10.96 5.09 19.41
N ILE A 180 9.99 4.33 19.90
CA ILE A 180 10.24 3.14 20.73
C ILE A 180 10.78 2.00 19.87
N ILE A 181 10.18 1.78 18.69
CA ILE A 181 10.67 0.81 17.70
C ILE A 181 12.10 1.16 17.30
N LYS A 182 12.39 2.43 17.04
CA LYS A 182 13.74 2.92 16.76
C LYS A 182 14.71 2.57 17.89
N ALA A 183 14.35 2.85 19.14
CA ALA A 183 15.19 2.54 20.31
C ALA A 183 15.50 1.04 20.41
N GLY A 184 14.51 0.17 20.19
CA GLY A 184 14.71 -1.27 20.12
C GLY A 184 15.62 -1.66 18.95
N ALA A 185 15.36 -1.12 17.76
CA ALA A 185 16.09 -1.45 16.53
C ALA A 185 17.58 -1.08 16.59
N ILE A 186 17.95 0.00 17.26
CA ILE A 186 19.36 0.48 17.29
C ILE A 186 20.17 0.00 18.49
N TYR A 187 19.52 -0.41 19.59
CA TYR A 187 20.20 -0.63 20.87
C TYR A 187 19.76 -1.89 21.65
N SER A 188 18.53 -2.38 21.45
CA SER A 188 17.99 -3.45 22.30
C SER A 188 17.06 -4.41 21.55
N ASP A 189 17.61 -5.57 21.17
CA ASP A 189 16.82 -6.70 20.66
C ASP A 189 15.75 -7.17 21.66
N ALA A 190 16.03 -7.11 22.96
CA ALA A 190 15.07 -7.48 24.00
C ALA A 190 13.84 -6.55 24.02
N LEU A 191 14.04 -5.23 23.91
CA LEU A 191 12.93 -4.28 23.75
C LEU A 191 12.19 -4.57 22.45
N PHE A 192 12.91 -4.75 21.34
CA PHE A 192 12.29 -5.01 20.04
C PHE A 192 11.41 -6.28 20.07
N SER A 193 11.90 -7.38 20.64
CA SER A 193 11.17 -8.63 20.82
C SER A 193 9.93 -8.47 21.72
N MET A 194 10.02 -7.63 22.75
CA MET A 194 8.87 -7.26 23.58
C MET A 194 7.79 -6.56 22.75
N LEU A 195 8.17 -5.63 21.86
CA LEU A 195 7.23 -4.94 20.98
C LEU A 195 6.52 -5.93 20.04
N GLU A 196 7.28 -6.83 19.40
CA GLU A 196 6.74 -7.85 18.49
C GLU A 196 5.73 -8.76 19.19
N SER A 197 6.00 -9.14 20.44
CA SER A 197 5.18 -10.10 21.18
C SER A 197 3.95 -9.47 21.86
N ASN A 198 3.84 -8.15 21.92
CA ASN A 198 2.84 -7.45 22.74
C ASN A 198 2.06 -6.35 22.00
N VAL A 199 1.99 -6.38 20.67
CA VAL A 199 1.34 -5.34 19.84
C VAL A 199 -0.06 -4.98 20.35
N ASP A 200 -0.96 -5.95 20.50
CA ASP A 200 -2.32 -5.71 20.97
C ASP A 200 -2.38 -5.20 22.41
N ALA A 201 -1.53 -5.74 23.29
CA ALA A 201 -1.46 -5.32 24.68
C ALA A 201 -0.99 -3.87 24.82
N ILE A 202 -0.03 -3.45 23.99
CA ILE A 202 0.49 -2.08 23.95
C ILE A 202 -0.58 -1.13 23.38
N LEU A 203 -1.22 -1.48 22.26
CA LEU A 203 -2.27 -0.67 21.65
C LEU A 203 -3.52 -0.55 22.54
N ALA A 204 -3.77 -1.53 23.40
CA ALA A 204 -4.81 -1.51 24.43
C ALA A 204 -4.37 -0.85 25.76
N LEU A 205 -3.15 -0.31 25.81
CA LEU A 205 -2.57 0.35 26.98
C LEU A 205 -2.57 -0.51 28.26
N LYS A 206 -2.26 -1.81 28.17
CA LYS A 206 -2.12 -2.67 29.36
C LYS A 206 -0.98 -2.17 30.25
N GLN A 207 -1.32 -1.83 31.50
CA GLN A 207 -0.47 -1.10 32.43
C GLN A 207 0.96 -1.65 32.55
N ASP A 208 1.11 -2.93 32.93
CA ASP A 208 2.44 -3.52 33.16
C ASP A 208 3.33 -3.56 31.90
N VAL A 209 2.69 -3.81 30.74
CA VAL A 209 3.38 -3.89 29.45
C VAL A 209 3.84 -2.51 29.01
N VAL A 210 2.96 -1.50 29.08
CA VAL A 210 3.30 -0.12 28.70
C VAL A 210 4.35 0.46 29.65
N LEU A 211 4.24 0.21 30.96
CA LEU A 211 5.25 0.64 31.92
C LEU A 211 6.63 0.06 31.59
N SER A 212 6.70 -1.25 31.32
CA SER A 212 7.96 -1.92 30.99
C SER A 212 8.56 -1.40 29.69
N MET A 213 7.74 -1.24 28.65
CA MET A 213 8.14 -0.71 27.35
C MET A 213 8.66 0.73 27.44
N VAL A 214 7.90 1.63 28.07
CA VAL A 214 8.27 3.04 28.21
C VAL A 214 9.52 3.17 29.07
N ALA A 215 9.61 2.46 30.19
CA ALA A 215 10.79 2.48 31.05
C ALA A 215 12.05 2.00 30.30
N ALA A 216 11.96 0.91 29.53
CA ALA A 216 13.08 0.41 28.74
C ALA A 216 13.53 1.41 27.66
N SER A 217 12.58 2.04 26.96
CA SER A 217 12.89 3.05 25.94
C SER A 217 13.56 4.28 26.54
N ILE A 218 13.05 4.77 27.69
CA ILE A 218 13.65 5.88 28.43
C ILE A 218 15.08 5.50 28.85
N ALA A 219 15.29 4.32 29.44
CA ALA A 219 16.60 3.88 29.91
C ALA A 219 17.64 3.81 28.77
N ILE A 220 17.25 3.38 27.57
CA ILE A 220 18.12 3.40 26.39
C ILE A 220 18.50 4.85 26.04
N LYS A 221 17.51 5.74 25.96
CA LYS A 221 17.78 7.14 25.61
C LYS A 221 18.67 7.81 26.65
N THR A 222 18.41 7.61 27.94
CA THR A 222 19.23 8.20 29.00
C THR A 222 20.66 7.67 28.96
N THR A 223 20.86 6.36 28.74
CA THR A 223 22.20 5.77 28.59
C THR A 223 22.98 6.42 27.44
N VAL A 224 22.36 6.54 26.27
CA VAL A 224 22.98 7.16 25.09
C VAL A 224 23.27 8.66 25.30
N VAL A 225 22.37 9.39 25.96
CA VAL A 225 22.56 10.81 26.28
C VAL A 225 23.65 11.02 27.32
N ASP A 226 23.74 10.16 28.32
CA ASP A 226 24.73 10.24 29.38
C ASP A 226 26.15 9.98 28.82
N GLU A 227 26.27 9.07 27.85
CA GLU A 227 27.53 8.79 27.14
C GLU A 227 27.94 9.89 26.15
N ASP A 228 26.99 10.58 25.49
CA ASP A 228 27.28 11.61 24.49
C ASP A 228 26.25 12.75 24.46
N GLU A 229 26.26 13.60 25.49
CA GLU A 229 25.28 14.70 25.61
C GLU A 229 25.32 15.70 24.44
N LYS A 230 26.49 15.91 23.81
CA LYS A 230 26.64 16.96 22.78
C LYS A 230 26.53 16.45 21.34
N GLU A 231 26.21 15.17 21.15
CA GLU A 231 25.97 14.57 19.83
C GLU A 231 27.22 14.61 18.93
N HIS A 232 28.37 14.18 19.47
CA HIS A 232 29.64 14.10 18.73
C HIS A 232 30.07 12.67 18.36
N GLY A 233 29.34 11.65 18.79
CA GLY A 233 29.65 10.24 18.58
C GLY A 233 28.42 9.35 18.68
N LEU A 234 28.27 8.62 19.80
CA LEU A 234 27.23 7.61 20.00
C LEU A 234 25.82 8.18 19.83
N ARG A 235 25.54 9.41 20.29
CA ARG A 235 24.17 9.95 20.28
C ARG A 235 23.61 10.14 18.87
N ALA A 236 24.45 10.14 17.84
CA ALA A 236 24.03 10.14 16.45
C ALA A 236 23.10 8.96 16.11
N ILE A 237 23.24 7.80 16.77
CA ILE A 237 22.43 6.60 16.49
C ILE A 237 20.94 6.83 16.73
N LEU A 238 20.58 7.78 17.61
CA LEU A 238 19.19 8.17 17.85
C LEU A 238 18.51 8.79 16.62
N ASN A 239 19.28 9.12 15.57
CA ASN A 239 18.77 9.61 14.29
C ASN A 239 18.59 8.50 13.25
N PHE A 240 18.55 7.22 13.64
CA PHE A 240 18.11 6.15 12.74
C PHE A 240 16.71 6.43 12.19
N GLY A 241 16.57 6.34 10.88
CA GLY A 241 15.35 6.68 10.15
C GLY A 241 15.08 8.19 10.03
N HIS A 242 15.85 9.04 10.69
CA HIS A 242 15.58 10.49 10.70
C HIS A 242 16.20 11.21 9.51
N SER A 243 17.25 10.68 8.86
CA SER A 243 17.82 11.37 7.70
C SER A 243 16.83 11.39 6.55
N ILE A 244 16.32 10.21 6.18
CA ILE A 244 15.29 10.10 5.15
C ILE A 244 13.95 10.60 5.72
N GLY A 245 13.62 10.25 6.96
CA GLY A 245 12.37 10.65 7.62
C GLY A 245 12.17 12.17 7.64
N HIS A 246 13.18 12.95 8.03
CA HIS A 246 13.08 14.42 8.01
C HIS A 246 12.99 14.98 6.59
N GLY A 247 13.67 14.36 5.60
CA GLY A 247 13.53 14.75 4.20
C GLY A 247 12.10 14.61 3.70
N ILE A 248 11.41 13.53 4.09
CA ILE A 248 9.99 13.30 3.80
C ILE A 248 9.10 14.25 4.64
N GLU A 249 9.38 14.40 5.93
CA GLU A 249 8.63 15.24 6.86
C GLU A 249 8.56 16.69 6.39
N ALA A 250 9.68 17.24 5.90
CA ALA A 250 9.74 18.60 5.36
C ALA A 250 8.82 18.86 4.16
N ILE A 251 8.42 17.81 3.44
CA ILE A 251 7.50 17.88 2.30
C ILE A 251 6.07 17.59 2.75
N MET A 252 5.91 16.60 3.62
CA MET A 252 4.61 16.00 3.96
C MET A 252 3.90 16.70 5.10
N GLN A 253 4.56 17.57 5.87
CA GLN A 253 3.89 18.34 6.91
C GLN A 253 2.82 19.30 6.35
N PRO A 254 1.72 19.53 7.09
CA PRO A 254 1.36 18.89 8.37
C PRO A 254 0.59 17.56 8.22
N GLU A 255 0.48 17.00 7.01
CA GLU A 255 -0.37 15.83 6.73
C GLU A 255 0.15 14.55 7.40
N LEU A 256 1.46 14.30 7.34
CA LEU A 256 2.12 13.22 8.07
C LEU A 256 2.78 13.74 9.35
N LEU A 257 2.61 12.96 10.42
CA LEU A 257 3.25 13.19 11.71
C LEU A 257 4.72 12.77 11.67
N HIS A 258 5.49 13.24 12.65
CA HIS A 258 6.93 12.98 12.75
C HIS A 258 7.27 11.48 12.76
N GLY A 259 6.68 10.70 13.66
CA GLY A 259 6.90 9.27 13.80
C GLY A 259 6.45 8.46 12.59
N GLU A 260 5.41 8.93 11.87
CA GLU A 260 5.01 8.35 10.59
C GLU A 260 6.14 8.50 9.54
N CYS A 261 6.76 9.67 9.45
CA CYS A 261 7.90 9.91 8.57
C CYS A 261 9.17 9.14 9.03
N VAL A 262 9.46 9.09 10.32
CA VAL A 262 10.58 8.32 10.89
C VAL A 262 10.42 6.83 10.60
N ALA A 263 9.20 6.28 10.66
CA ALA A 263 8.95 4.88 10.35
C ALA A 263 9.28 4.53 8.89
N ILE A 264 8.87 5.38 7.94
CA ILE A 264 9.25 5.23 6.53
C ILE A 264 10.78 5.33 6.39
N GLY A 265 11.39 6.34 7.03
CA GLY A 265 12.83 6.52 7.00
C GLY A 265 13.61 5.33 7.56
N MET A 266 13.16 4.70 8.65
CA MET A 266 13.78 3.51 9.24
C MET A 266 13.80 2.35 8.23
N VAL A 267 12.69 2.11 7.54
CA VAL A 267 12.61 1.08 6.49
C VAL A 267 13.59 1.38 5.36
N LYS A 268 13.63 2.62 4.86
CA LYS A 268 14.50 3.00 3.75
C LYS A 268 15.99 3.01 4.11
N GLU A 269 16.35 3.42 5.33
CA GLU A 269 17.72 3.33 5.83
C GLU A 269 18.14 1.86 6.02
N ALA A 270 17.23 0.97 6.44
CA ALA A 270 17.50 -0.47 6.53
C ALA A 270 17.64 -1.14 5.15
N GLU A 271 16.83 -0.77 4.15
CA GLU A 271 16.98 -1.21 2.76
C GLU A 271 18.33 -0.76 2.17
N ILE A 272 18.78 0.46 2.47
CA ILE A 272 20.13 0.94 2.11
C ILE A 272 21.20 0.08 2.78
N ALA A 273 21.07 -0.19 4.08
CA ALA A 273 22.01 -1.02 4.82
C ALA A 273 22.14 -2.43 4.21
N ARG A 274 21.02 -3.04 3.80
CA ARG A 274 20.98 -4.33 3.09
C ARG A 274 21.71 -4.24 1.74
N GLY A 275 21.42 -3.20 0.94
CA GLY A 275 22.09 -2.98 -0.35
C GLY A 275 23.59 -2.67 -0.26
N LEU A 276 24.08 -2.32 0.94
CA LEU A 276 25.50 -2.15 1.25
C LEU A 276 26.13 -3.40 1.89
N GLY A 277 25.36 -4.47 2.07
CA GLY A 277 25.80 -5.72 2.71
C GLY A 277 26.03 -5.60 4.22
N LEU A 278 25.46 -4.59 4.88
CA LEU A 278 25.62 -4.37 6.33
C LEU A 278 24.62 -5.17 7.16
N CYS A 279 23.43 -5.45 6.63
CA CYS A 279 22.41 -6.26 7.29
C CYS A 279 21.71 -7.22 6.32
N THR A 280 20.96 -8.18 6.86
CA THR A 280 20.28 -9.22 6.07
C THR A 280 18.86 -8.81 5.66
N SER A 281 18.32 -9.48 4.64
CA SER A 281 16.88 -9.36 4.29
C SER A 281 15.96 -9.73 5.46
N ALA A 282 16.38 -10.64 6.34
CA ALA A 282 15.63 -10.99 7.55
C ALA A 282 15.55 -9.82 8.53
N THR A 283 16.65 -9.06 8.72
CA THR A 283 16.68 -7.85 9.55
C THR A 283 15.70 -6.80 9.03
N VAL A 284 15.75 -6.49 7.72
CA VAL A 284 14.82 -5.52 7.10
C VAL A 284 13.38 -6.00 7.22
N GLY A 285 13.13 -7.28 6.94
CA GLY A 285 11.80 -7.88 7.06
C GLY A 285 11.26 -7.81 8.49
N ARG A 286 12.09 -8.08 9.50
CA ARG A 286 11.71 -8.01 10.93
C ARG A 286 11.35 -6.59 11.35
N LEU A 287 12.16 -5.61 10.96
CA LEU A 287 11.86 -4.18 11.16
C LEU A 287 10.53 -3.78 10.52
N LEU A 288 10.36 -4.10 9.23
CA LEU A 288 9.17 -3.78 8.46
C LEU A 288 7.90 -4.33 9.11
N ARG A 289 7.93 -5.58 9.58
CA ARG A 289 6.78 -6.25 10.22
C ARG A 289 6.41 -5.60 11.54
N CYS A 290 7.38 -5.29 12.38
CA CYS A 290 7.13 -4.59 13.64
C CYS A 290 6.47 -3.23 13.39
N ILE A 291 6.99 -2.43 12.44
CA ILE A 291 6.42 -1.14 12.05
C ILE A 291 4.97 -1.29 11.54
N LYS A 292 4.72 -2.22 10.62
CA LYS A 292 3.37 -2.50 10.09
C LYS A 292 2.40 -2.93 11.20
N ALA A 293 2.84 -3.73 12.17
CA ALA A 293 1.99 -4.25 13.24
C ALA A 293 1.43 -3.14 14.14
N PHE A 294 2.18 -2.05 14.35
CA PHE A 294 1.68 -0.86 15.06
C PHE A 294 0.88 0.10 14.17
N GLY A 295 0.66 -0.21 12.88
CA GLY A 295 -0.11 0.61 11.96
C GLY A 295 0.64 1.83 11.41
N LEU A 296 1.98 1.83 11.48
CA LEU A 296 2.82 2.88 10.93
C LEU A 296 3.04 2.70 9.41
N PRO A 297 3.21 3.80 8.65
CA PRO A 297 3.48 3.71 7.23
C PRO A 297 4.93 3.26 6.95
N VAL A 298 5.11 2.58 5.82
CA VAL A 298 6.40 1.99 5.41
C VAL A 298 6.82 2.37 3.99
N ARG A 299 5.93 3.04 3.25
CA ARG A 299 6.17 3.45 1.85
C ARG A 299 6.30 4.97 1.76
N VAL A 300 7.17 5.41 0.85
CA VAL A 300 7.34 6.83 0.54
C VAL A 300 6.07 7.34 -0.16
N PRO A 301 5.45 8.43 0.31
CA PRO A 301 4.28 9.01 -0.35
C PRO A 301 4.61 9.54 -1.75
N SER A 302 3.70 9.40 -2.71
CA SER A 302 3.92 9.87 -4.10
C SER A 302 4.19 11.38 -4.22
N ARG A 303 3.74 12.19 -3.25
CA ARG A 303 4.03 13.63 -3.18
C ARG A 303 5.46 13.95 -2.73
N ALA A 304 6.14 13.01 -2.07
CA ALA A 304 7.53 13.14 -1.63
C ALA A 304 8.47 12.63 -2.73
N ALA A 305 8.56 13.38 -3.83
CA ALA A 305 9.42 13.03 -4.96
C ALA A 305 10.88 12.86 -4.54
N THR A 306 11.54 11.80 -5.02
CA THR A 306 12.92 11.40 -4.67
C THR A 306 13.90 12.57 -4.69
N ALA A 307 13.90 13.37 -5.76
CA ALA A 307 14.82 14.51 -5.91
C ALA A 307 14.62 15.57 -4.82
N THR A 308 13.37 15.88 -4.47
CA THR A 308 13.05 16.84 -3.42
C THR A 308 13.42 16.30 -2.04
N VAL A 309 13.22 15.01 -1.78
CA VAL A 309 13.67 14.38 -0.53
C VAL A 309 15.19 14.52 -0.39
N LEU A 310 15.95 14.22 -1.45
CA LEU A 310 17.42 14.38 -1.45
C LEU A 310 17.86 15.82 -1.20
N GLU A 311 17.22 16.80 -1.82
CA GLU A 311 17.47 18.23 -1.57
C GLU A 311 17.23 18.58 -0.08
N ARG A 312 16.11 18.13 0.50
CA ARG A 312 15.81 18.37 1.92
C ARG A 312 16.76 17.65 2.87
N MET A 313 17.37 16.55 2.45
CA MET A 313 18.40 15.86 3.22
C MET A 313 19.73 16.61 3.27
N GLU A 314 20.01 17.59 2.41
CA GLU A 314 21.29 18.33 2.39
C GLU A 314 21.56 19.10 3.68
N VAL A 315 20.51 19.61 4.30
CA VAL A 315 20.59 20.40 5.56
C VAL A 315 20.64 19.52 6.82
N ASP A 316 20.70 18.20 6.69
CA ASP A 316 20.90 17.30 7.82
C ASP A 316 22.24 17.61 8.52
N LYS A 317 22.17 17.82 9.84
CA LYS A 317 23.30 18.23 10.69
C LYS A 317 24.44 17.21 10.71
N LYS A 318 24.15 15.96 10.35
CA LYS A 318 25.15 14.86 10.26
C LYS A 318 26.02 14.96 9.01
N ASN A 319 25.58 15.68 7.99
CA ASN A 319 26.30 15.78 6.72
C ASN A 319 27.60 16.55 6.89
N SER A 320 28.62 16.13 6.13
CA SER A 320 29.91 16.83 6.09
C SER A 320 30.52 16.69 4.70
N GLY A 321 31.05 17.79 4.15
CA GLY A 321 31.71 17.78 2.83
C GLY A 321 30.76 17.51 1.66
N GLY A 322 29.47 17.85 1.78
CA GLY A 322 28.46 17.63 0.73
C GLY A 322 27.96 16.19 0.60
N ILE A 323 28.44 15.27 1.44
CA ILE A 323 28.04 13.86 1.43
C ILE A 323 27.01 13.60 2.53
N LYS A 324 25.92 12.92 2.17
CA LYS A 324 24.84 12.55 3.09
C LYS A 324 25.28 11.42 4.01
N LYS A 325 24.98 11.54 5.31
CA LYS A 325 25.33 10.51 6.31
C LYS A 325 24.12 9.93 7.02
N LEU A 326 24.02 8.60 7.01
CA LEU A 326 22.90 7.84 7.57
C LEU A 326 23.34 7.00 8.77
N ILE A 327 22.38 6.54 9.57
CA ILE A 327 22.60 5.51 10.59
C ILE A 327 22.12 4.19 10.01
N LEU A 328 23.01 3.20 9.92
CA LEU A 328 22.70 1.94 9.24
C LEU A 328 22.72 0.79 10.24
N LEU A 329 21.67 -0.04 10.20
CA LEU A 329 21.58 -1.25 11.00
C LEU A 329 22.57 -2.31 10.52
N THR A 330 23.05 -3.12 11.45
CA THR A 330 23.76 -4.38 11.14
C THR A 330 22.91 -5.59 11.48
N SER A 331 22.23 -5.55 12.63
CA SER A 331 21.12 -6.42 12.99
C SER A 331 20.16 -5.68 13.94
N ILE A 332 19.00 -6.25 14.27
CA ILE A 332 18.10 -5.63 15.25
C ILE A 332 18.83 -5.51 16.61
N GLY A 333 18.77 -4.30 17.18
CA GLY A 333 19.48 -3.94 18.41
C GLY A 333 20.91 -3.44 18.18
N LYS A 334 21.40 -3.37 16.93
CA LYS A 334 22.77 -2.96 16.60
C LYS A 334 22.84 -2.11 15.35
N VAL A 335 23.69 -1.09 15.41
CA VAL A 335 24.05 -0.25 14.26
C VAL A 335 25.51 -0.45 13.88
N HIS A 336 25.86 -0.05 12.66
CA HIS A 336 27.25 0.09 12.26
C HIS A 336 27.95 1.09 13.19
N SER A 337 29.07 0.67 13.77
CA SER A 337 29.88 1.46 14.70
C SER A 337 31.31 1.54 14.13
N ASN A 338 31.83 2.76 13.98
CA ASN A 338 33.15 3.12 13.40
C ASN A 338 33.18 3.41 11.88
N PRO A 339 32.67 4.59 11.46
CA PRO A 339 31.93 5.59 12.24
C PRO A 339 30.45 5.22 12.40
N PHE A 340 29.77 5.74 13.44
CA PHE A 340 28.31 5.54 13.60
C PHE A 340 27.47 6.13 12.46
N THR A 341 27.99 7.20 11.84
CA THR A 341 27.38 7.85 10.68
C THR A 341 28.06 7.37 9.40
N VAL A 342 27.35 6.63 8.56
CA VAL A 342 27.89 6.07 7.31
C VAL A 342 27.61 7.02 6.16
N ALA A 343 28.66 7.35 5.39
CA ALA A 343 28.51 8.17 4.19
C ALA A 343 27.86 7.33 3.08
N VAL A 344 26.80 7.86 2.45
CA VAL A 344 26.05 7.15 1.41
C VAL A 344 25.90 8.06 0.20
N GLU A 345 26.24 7.52 -0.98
CA GLU A 345 26.10 8.20 -2.25
C GLU A 345 24.62 8.49 -2.58
N ASP A 346 24.34 9.67 -3.13
CA ASP A 346 22.99 10.10 -3.50
C ASP A 346 22.32 9.11 -4.47
N SER A 347 23.09 8.48 -5.36
CA SER A 347 22.58 7.48 -6.29
C SER A 347 22.02 6.23 -5.59
N ARG A 348 22.61 5.81 -4.46
CA ARG A 348 22.11 4.70 -3.65
C ARG A 348 20.84 5.08 -2.91
N ILE A 349 20.80 6.28 -2.31
CA ILE A 349 19.60 6.80 -1.64
C ILE A 349 18.46 6.93 -2.66
N ALA A 350 18.74 7.54 -3.82
CA ALA A 350 17.78 7.70 -4.91
C ALA A 350 17.26 6.34 -5.41
N HIS A 351 18.16 5.36 -5.59
CA HIS A 351 17.76 4.01 -6.00
C HIS A 351 16.79 3.37 -5.02
N VAL A 352 16.92 3.59 -3.72
CA VAL A 352 16.01 3.03 -2.71
C VAL A 352 14.68 3.77 -2.68
N LEU A 353 14.71 5.11 -2.69
CA LEU A 353 13.51 5.96 -2.62
C LEU A 353 12.65 5.93 -3.89
N GLU A 354 13.26 5.78 -5.06
CA GLU A 354 12.54 5.85 -6.33
C GLU A 354 11.72 4.58 -6.57
N PRO A 355 10.38 4.68 -6.79
CA PRO A 355 9.55 3.52 -7.12
C PRO A 355 9.85 2.94 -8.50
N GLN A 356 10.40 3.73 -9.42
CA GLN A 356 10.76 3.31 -10.77
C GLN A 356 12.25 2.95 -10.88
N VAL A 357 12.59 2.07 -11.81
CA VAL A 357 13.99 1.75 -12.09
C VAL A 357 14.24 1.60 -13.58
N LEU A 358 15.26 2.29 -14.08
CA LEU A 358 15.80 2.10 -15.43
C LEU A 358 16.89 1.02 -15.36
N VAL A 359 16.71 -0.05 -16.13
CA VAL A 359 17.73 -1.08 -16.27
C VAL A 359 18.71 -0.67 -17.36
N VAL A 360 20.01 -0.68 -17.06
CA VAL A 360 21.05 -0.31 -18.01
C VAL A 360 21.71 -1.59 -18.54
N PRO A 361 21.61 -1.89 -19.85
CA PRO A 361 22.28 -3.05 -20.42
C PRO A 361 23.79 -3.01 -20.15
N PRO A 362 24.40 -4.09 -19.61
CA PRO A 362 25.81 -4.12 -19.37
C PRO A 362 26.60 -4.25 -20.68
N SER A 363 27.84 -3.74 -20.66
CA SER A 363 28.79 -3.86 -21.76
C SER A 363 29.51 -5.21 -21.80
N GLN A 364 29.47 -5.97 -20.70
CA GLN A 364 30.10 -7.28 -20.54
C GLN A 364 29.04 -8.36 -20.23
N PRO A 365 29.31 -9.64 -20.52
CA PRO A 365 28.45 -10.74 -20.11
C PRO A 365 28.25 -10.80 -18.59
N ILE A 366 27.03 -11.08 -18.14
CA ILE A 366 26.66 -11.07 -16.73
C ILE A 366 27.09 -12.38 -16.07
N SER A 367 27.99 -12.29 -15.09
CA SER A 367 28.49 -13.48 -14.39
C SER A 367 28.60 -13.24 -12.89
N GLY A 368 28.29 -14.26 -12.09
CA GLY A 368 28.35 -14.19 -10.63
C GLY A 368 27.63 -15.34 -9.92
N THR A 369 27.54 -15.26 -8.60
CA THR A 369 26.77 -16.19 -7.75
C THR A 369 25.72 -15.39 -7.02
N VAL A 370 24.44 -15.75 -7.15
CA VAL A 370 23.32 -14.98 -6.60
C VAL A 370 22.62 -15.78 -5.52
N ASN A 371 22.43 -15.18 -4.35
CA ASN A 371 21.65 -15.80 -3.30
C ASN A 371 20.16 -15.53 -3.56
N VAL A 372 19.39 -16.60 -3.65
CA VAL A 372 17.94 -16.54 -3.88
C VAL A 372 17.23 -16.86 -2.56
N PRO A 373 16.22 -16.08 -2.14
CA PRO A 373 15.44 -16.36 -0.93
C PRO A 373 14.75 -17.72 -0.96
N GLY A 374 14.33 -18.20 0.20
CA GLY A 374 13.58 -19.44 0.33
C GLY A 374 12.29 -19.47 -0.49
N SER A 375 11.90 -20.67 -0.91
CA SER A 375 10.67 -20.92 -1.65
C SER A 375 9.44 -20.55 -0.82
N LYS A 376 8.59 -19.67 -1.36
CA LYS A 376 7.31 -19.30 -0.70
C LYS A 376 6.41 -20.53 -0.52
N SER A 377 6.40 -21.40 -1.53
CA SER A 377 5.56 -22.59 -1.55
C SER A 377 5.97 -23.62 -0.50
N ILE A 378 7.28 -23.81 -0.29
CA ILE A 378 7.81 -24.69 0.75
C ILE A 378 7.65 -24.03 2.11
N SER A 379 8.00 -22.74 2.24
CA SER A 379 7.89 -21.96 3.48
C SER A 379 6.50 -22.08 4.12
N ASN A 380 5.44 -21.82 3.36
CA ASN A 380 4.07 -21.89 3.85
C ASN A 380 3.66 -23.31 4.28
N ARG A 381 4.18 -24.36 3.62
CA ARG A 381 3.89 -25.76 3.99
C ARG A 381 4.63 -26.17 5.24
N VAL A 382 5.94 -25.93 5.29
CA VAL A 382 6.78 -26.24 6.45
C VAL A 382 6.27 -25.49 7.68
N LEU A 383 5.90 -24.22 7.54
CA LEU A 383 5.33 -23.42 8.62
C LEU A 383 4.06 -24.05 9.18
N LEU A 384 3.12 -24.44 8.31
CA LEU A 384 1.88 -25.08 8.73
C LEU A 384 2.13 -26.46 9.38
N LEU A 385 2.95 -27.30 8.76
CA LEU A 385 3.31 -28.63 9.27
C LEU A 385 3.95 -28.52 10.67
N ALA A 386 4.90 -27.60 10.84
CA ALA A 386 5.58 -27.38 12.12
C ALA A 386 4.62 -26.87 13.20
N ALA A 387 3.69 -25.99 12.85
CA ALA A 387 2.70 -25.47 13.80
C ALA A 387 1.66 -26.53 14.20
N LEU A 388 1.28 -27.43 13.28
CA LEU A 388 0.36 -28.52 13.57
C LEU A 388 1.03 -29.69 14.30
N GLY A 389 2.32 -29.93 14.07
CA GLY A 389 3.03 -31.08 14.61
C GLY A 389 3.34 -31.04 16.10
N ALA A 390 3.83 -32.16 16.61
CA ALA A 390 4.26 -32.34 17.99
C ALA A 390 5.76 -32.05 18.14
N GLY A 391 6.13 -31.23 19.13
CA GLY A 391 7.52 -30.88 19.44
C GLY A 391 7.96 -29.54 18.85
N THR A 392 9.27 -29.28 18.88
CA THR A 392 9.88 -28.03 18.42
C THR A 392 10.62 -28.24 17.11
N CYS A 393 10.35 -27.41 16.11
CA CYS A 393 11.04 -27.38 14.82
C CYS A 393 11.78 -26.05 14.64
N ARG A 394 13.05 -26.10 14.22
CA ARG A 394 13.80 -24.92 13.79
C ARG A 394 13.84 -24.85 12.27
N ILE A 395 13.30 -23.80 11.69
CA ILE A 395 13.17 -23.61 10.25
C ILE A 395 14.17 -22.54 9.81
N SER A 396 15.13 -22.93 8.98
CA SER A 396 16.10 -22.02 8.37
C SER A 396 15.75 -21.76 6.90
N GLY A 397 16.14 -20.60 6.37
CA GLY A 397 15.86 -20.22 4.97
C GLY A 397 14.39 -19.92 4.70
N LEU A 398 13.56 -19.76 5.74
CA LEU A 398 12.14 -19.43 5.59
C LEU A 398 11.99 -18.08 4.88
N LEU A 399 11.11 -18.00 3.88
CA LEU A 399 10.81 -16.73 3.25
C LEU A 399 10.05 -15.82 4.21
N HIS A 400 10.66 -14.69 4.56
CA HIS A 400 9.99 -13.62 5.28
C HIS A 400 9.13 -12.79 4.33
N SER A 401 7.84 -13.14 4.24
CA SER A 401 6.88 -12.47 3.36
C SER A 401 5.61 -12.11 4.14
N ASP A 402 4.79 -11.23 3.55
CA ASP A 402 3.45 -10.95 4.11
C ASP A 402 2.61 -12.25 4.21
N ASP A 403 2.77 -13.21 3.29
CA ASP A 403 2.04 -14.49 3.30
C ASP A 403 2.40 -15.38 4.50
N THR A 404 3.70 -15.54 4.80
CA THR A 404 4.15 -16.33 5.96
C THR A 404 3.80 -15.65 7.27
N GLN A 405 3.80 -14.31 7.31
CA GLN A 405 3.42 -13.56 8.51
C GLN A 405 1.95 -13.73 8.85
N VAL A 406 1.02 -13.44 7.93
CA VAL A 406 -0.41 -13.57 8.24
C VAL A 406 -0.81 -15.01 8.58
N MET A 407 -0.06 -15.99 8.07
CA MET A 407 -0.20 -17.38 8.48
C MET A 407 0.28 -17.60 9.92
N MET A 408 1.47 -17.11 10.30
CA MET A 408 1.95 -17.18 11.69
C MET A 408 0.97 -16.55 12.67
N ASP A 409 0.42 -15.37 12.34
CA ASP A 409 -0.54 -14.66 13.21
C ASP A 409 -1.76 -15.53 13.52
N VAL A 410 -2.32 -16.21 12.50
CA VAL A 410 -3.44 -17.14 12.70
C VAL A 410 -3.02 -18.41 13.43
N LEU A 411 -1.82 -18.95 13.14
CA LEU A 411 -1.34 -20.15 13.83
C LEU A 411 -1.08 -19.89 15.33
N GLN A 412 -0.76 -18.66 15.74
CA GLN A 412 -0.70 -18.27 17.15
C GLN A 412 -2.07 -18.37 17.83
N TYR A 413 -3.16 -18.00 17.14
CA TYR A 413 -4.52 -18.18 17.65
C TYR A 413 -4.86 -19.64 17.93
N LEU A 414 -4.27 -20.55 17.16
CA LEU A 414 -4.40 -22.00 17.32
C LEU A 414 -3.47 -22.58 18.38
N GLY A 415 -2.64 -21.76 19.03
CA GLY A 415 -1.76 -22.15 20.14
C GLY A 415 -0.32 -22.48 19.75
N ALA A 416 0.07 -22.32 18.48
CA ALA A 416 1.47 -22.46 18.08
C ALA A 416 2.30 -21.30 18.66
N GLN A 417 3.53 -21.60 19.09
CA GLN A 417 4.43 -20.56 19.60
C GLN A 417 5.58 -20.35 18.63
N PHE A 418 5.93 -19.09 18.41
CA PHE A 418 6.97 -18.68 17.48
C PHE A 418 8.02 -17.85 18.23
N SER A 419 9.28 -18.13 17.97
CA SER A 419 10.41 -17.29 18.38
C SER A 419 11.48 -17.30 17.31
N TRP A 420 12.41 -16.36 17.35
CA TRP A 420 13.48 -16.24 16.37
C TRP A 420 14.84 -16.52 17.01
N GLU A 421 15.70 -17.23 16.31
CA GLU A 421 17.13 -17.45 16.60
C GLU A 421 17.96 -16.82 15.45
N ASP A 422 19.28 -16.67 15.65
CA ASP A 422 20.24 -16.21 14.64
C ASP A 422 19.83 -14.90 13.92
N ASP A 423 19.60 -13.84 14.71
CA ASP A 423 19.21 -12.50 14.21
C ASP A 423 17.96 -12.49 13.30
N GLY A 424 17.10 -13.49 13.43
CA GLY A 424 15.87 -13.62 12.65
C GLY A 424 15.95 -14.60 11.48
N ASP A 425 17.12 -15.20 11.20
CA ASP A 425 17.29 -16.14 10.08
C ASP A 425 16.71 -17.53 10.36
N VAL A 426 16.48 -17.87 11.64
CA VAL A 426 15.90 -19.16 12.05
C VAL A 426 14.60 -18.94 12.82
N LEU A 427 13.50 -19.46 12.29
CA LEU A 427 12.21 -19.50 12.98
C LEU A 427 12.13 -20.75 13.85
N VAL A 428 11.94 -20.59 15.15
CA VAL A 428 11.63 -21.68 16.08
C VAL A 428 10.11 -21.77 16.22
N VAL A 429 9.56 -22.94 15.91
CA VAL A 429 8.13 -23.24 16.02
C VAL A 429 7.93 -24.32 17.07
N VAL A 430 7.16 -24.01 18.11
CA VAL A 430 6.63 -25.02 19.03
C VAL A 430 5.22 -25.36 18.56
N GLY A 431 5.06 -26.59 18.07
CA GLY A 431 3.81 -27.03 17.47
C GLY A 431 2.74 -27.41 18.47
N THR A 432 1.49 -27.43 18.00
CA THR A 432 0.27 -27.65 18.77
C THR A 432 -0.09 -29.13 18.94
N ALA A 433 0.57 -30.02 18.20
CA ALA A 433 0.18 -31.43 18.07
C ALA A 433 -1.31 -31.61 17.66
N GLY A 434 -1.87 -30.67 16.90
CA GLY A 434 -3.28 -30.63 16.50
C GLY A 434 -4.27 -30.33 17.63
N LYS A 435 -3.79 -29.88 18.80
CA LYS A 435 -4.62 -29.58 19.96
C LYS A 435 -4.86 -28.08 20.06
N PHE A 436 -6.00 -27.63 19.58
CA PHE A 436 -6.34 -26.20 19.57
C PHE A 436 -7.13 -25.75 20.80
N PRO A 437 -7.06 -24.46 21.18
CA PRO A 437 -7.91 -23.89 22.21
C PRO A 437 -9.41 -24.08 21.91
N PRO A 438 -10.27 -24.30 22.94
CA PRO A 438 -11.72 -24.44 22.74
C PRO A 438 -12.39 -23.19 22.15
N SER A 439 -11.78 -22.03 22.34
CA SER A 439 -12.22 -20.77 21.77
C SER A 439 -11.02 -20.08 21.15
N VAL A 440 -11.18 -19.65 19.90
CA VAL A 440 -10.16 -18.88 19.18
C VAL A 440 -10.76 -17.53 18.72
N PRO A 441 -9.95 -16.50 18.49
CA PRO A 441 -10.39 -15.28 17.82
C PRO A 441 -11.20 -15.61 16.56
N SER A 442 -12.42 -15.07 16.48
CA SER A 442 -13.35 -15.42 15.40
C SER A 442 -13.01 -14.75 14.07
N HIS A 443 -12.14 -13.73 14.03
CA HIS A 443 -11.85 -12.97 12.81
C HIS A 443 -10.42 -13.23 12.34
N TRP A 444 -10.27 -13.98 11.25
CA TRP A 444 -8.98 -14.32 10.64
C TRP A 444 -8.76 -13.49 9.39
N TYR A 445 -7.94 -12.44 9.50
CA TYR A 445 -7.61 -11.56 8.38
C TYR A 445 -6.31 -11.98 7.71
N LEU A 446 -6.37 -12.33 6.42
CA LEU A 446 -5.24 -12.89 5.66
C LEU A 446 -4.74 -12.00 4.53
N SER A 447 -5.06 -10.70 4.55
CA SER A 447 -4.63 -9.74 3.52
C SER A 447 -4.93 -10.27 2.10
N ASN A 448 -3.96 -10.31 1.19
CA ASN A 448 -4.04 -10.98 -0.13
C ASN A 448 -3.23 -12.29 -0.20
N ALA A 449 -2.94 -12.92 0.94
CA ALA A 449 -2.11 -14.12 1.04
C ALA A 449 -2.87 -15.35 0.54
N GLY A 450 -2.73 -15.61 -0.77
CA GLY A 450 -3.51 -16.62 -1.47
C GLY A 450 -3.36 -18.00 -0.83
N THR A 451 -2.12 -18.43 -0.65
CA THR A 451 -1.78 -19.74 -0.10
C THR A 451 -2.27 -19.89 1.34
N ALA A 452 -2.06 -18.87 2.19
CA ALA A 452 -2.53 -18.88 3.57
C ALA A 452 -4.06 -19.03 3.64
N ALA A 453 -4.81 -18.27 2.85
CA ALA A 453 -6.27 -18.38 2.81
C ALA A 453 -6.76 -19.78 2.45
N ARG A 454 -6.12 -20.45 1.48
CA ARG A 454 -6.54 -21.81 1.09
C ARG A 454 -6.20 -22.81 2.19
N PHE A 455 -4.96 -22.80 2.68
CA PHE A 455 -4.51 -23.74 3.70
C PHE A 455 -5.32 -23.60 4.99
N LEU A 456 -5.50 -22.37 5.46
CA LEU A 456 -6.22 -22.08 6.70
C LEU A 456 -7.74 -22.29 6.58
N THR A 457 -8.31 -22.35 5.37
CA THR A 457 -9.73 -22.72 5.20
C THR A 457 -9.98 -24.13 5.70
N THR A 458 -9.14 -25.10 5.33
CA THR A 458 -9.30 -26.48 5.84
C THR A 458 -8.94 -26.57 7.32
N VAL A 459 -7.87 -25.89 7.77
CA VAL A 459 -7.49 -25.86 9.20
C VAL A 459 -8.60 -25.26 10.07
N ALA A 460 -9.33 -24.24 9.59
CA ALA A 460 -10.42 -23.62 10.31
C ALA A 460 -11.57 -24.60 10.61
N THR A 461 -11.75 -25.66 9.80
CA THR A 461 -12.74 -26.72 10.10
C THR A 461 -12.40 -27.50 11.37
N LEU A 462 -11.12 -27.53 11.75
CA LEU A 462 -10.59 -28.20 12.93
C LEU A 462 -10.55 -27.28 14.18
N ALA A 463 -10.83 -25.98 14.04
CA ALA A 463 -10.78 -25.02 15.14
C ALA A 463 -11.84 -25.33 16.22
N GLY A 464 -11.64 -24.84 17.45
CA GLY A 464 -12.59 -25.05 18.56
C GLY A 464 -13.87 -24.23 18.50
N SER A 465 -13.92 -23.17 17.68
CA SER A 465 -15.04 -22.24 17.56
C SER A 465 -15.22 -21.73 16.13
N LYS A 466 -16.36 -21.08 15.84
CA LYS A 466 -16.66 -20.52 14.51
C LYS A 466 -15.64 -19.45 14.10
N VAL A 467 -15.24 -19.47 12.82
CA VAL A 467 -14.22 -18.59 12.23
C VAL A 467 -14.80 -17.84 11.02
N HIS A 468 -14.59 -16.52 10.99
CA HIS A 468 -14.74 -15.64 9.85
C HIS A 468 -13.38 -15.43 9.19
N LEU A 469 -13.14 -16.09 8.05
CA LEU A 469 -11.90 -15.99 7.29
C LEU A 469 -12.07 -14.97 6.17
N THR A 470 -11.25 -13.93 6.17
CA THR A 470 -11.35 -12.80 5.22
C THR A 470 -9.98 -12.26 4.81
N GLY A 471 -9.98 -11.23 3.98
CA GLY A 471 -8.79 -10.53 3.52
C GLY A 471 -9.14 -9.17 2.93
N ASN A 472 -8.17 -8.59 2.22
CA ASN A 472 -8.39 -7.30 1.55
C ASN A 472 -9.38 -7.42 0.38
N ALA A 473 -9.76 -6.29 -0.23
CA ALA A 473 -10.73 -6.27 -1.34
C ALA A 473 -10.36 -7.25 -2.47
N ARG A 474 -9.07 -7.34 -2.82
CA ARG A 474 -8.58 -8.28 -3.83
C ARG A 474 -8.76 -9.73 -3.43
N MET A 475 -8.52 -10.10 -2.17
CA MET A 475 -8.77 -11.46 -1.68
C MET A 475 -10.23 -11.88 -1.88
N GLN A 476 -11.17 -10.95 -1.69
CA GLN A 476 -12.60 -11.19 -1.85
C GLN A 476 -13.04 -11.40 -3.31
N GLU A 477 -12.12 -11.23 -4.26
CA GLU A 477 -12.33 -11.54 -5.68
C GLU A 477 -11.64 -12.85 -6.11
N ARG A 478 -10.82 -13.45 -5.24
CA ARG A 478 -10.03 -14.63 -5.61
C ARG A 478 -10.82 -15.93 -5.41
N PRO A 479 -10.84 -16.82 -6.41
CA PRO A 479 -11.64 -18.04 -6.37
C PRO A 479 -11.18 -18.99 -5.26
N ILE A 480 -12.12 -19.60 -4.56
CA ILE A 480 -11.91 -20.68 -3.57
C ILE A 480 -13.00 -21.75 -3.64
N SER A 481 -13.92 -21.64 -4.62
CA SER A 481 -15.12 -22.49 -4.72
C SER A 481 -14.85 -23.96 -4.61
N ASP A 482 -13.91 -24.48 -5.40
CA ASP A 482 -13.74 -25.92 -5.50
C ASP A 482 -13.21 -26.54 -4.20
N LEU A 483 -12.44 -25.78 -3.41
CA LEU A 483 -12.03 -26.20 -2.07
C LEU A 483 -13.23 -26.24 -1.12
N VAL A 484 -14.03 -25.17 -1.09
CA VAL A 484 -15.21 -25.06 -0.22
C VAL A 484 -16.23 -26.13 -0.58
N ASP A 485 -16.53 -26.32 -1.86
CA ASP A 485 -17.49 -27.30 -2.36
C ASP A 485 -17.05 -28.72 -1.98
N ALA A 486 -15.76 -29.03 -2.07
CA ALA A 486 -15.23 -30.35 -1.68
C ALA A 486 -15.27 -30.58 -0.16
N LEU A 487 -14.97 -29.57 0.66
CA LEU A 487 -15.09 -29.65 2.11
C LEU A 487 -16.54 -29.79 2.56
N VAL A 488 -17.47 -29.03 1.96
CA VAL A 488 -18.91 -29.12 2.23
C VAL A 488 -19.45 -30.49 1.82
N ALA A 489 -19.03 -31.03 0.67
CA ALA A 489 -19.40 -32.38 0.24
C ALA A 489 -18.85 -33.47 1.18
N ASN A 490 -17.72 -33.21 1.85
CA ASN A 490 -17.16 -34.11 2.87
C ASN A 490 -17.80 -33.92 4.27
N GLY A 491 -18.76 -33.00 4.43
CA GLY A 491 -19.52 -32.80 5.67
C GLY A 491 -19.13 -31.59 6.50
N CYS A 492 -18.22 -30.72 6.02
CA CYS A 492 -17.87 -29.48 6.72
C CYS A 492 -18.94 -28.39 6.52
N ALA A 493 -19.21 -27.59 7.54
CA ALA A 493 -20.17 -26.48 7.44
C ALA A 493 -19.45 -25.16 7.16
N ILE A 494 -19.48 -24.74 5.88
CA ILE A 494 -18.83 -23.52 5.38
C ILE A 494 -19.84 -22.71 4.56
N GLU A 495 -19.99 -21.43 4.88
CA GLU A 495 -20.85 -20.48 4.17
C GLU A 495 -20.04 -19.32 3.60
N TYR A 496 -20.49 -18.77 2.46
CA TYR A 496 -19.91 -17.56 1.91
C TYR A 496 -20.53 -16.33 2.57
N GLY A 497 -19.71 -15.41 3.07
CA GLY A 497 -20.20 -14.20 3.74
C GLY A 497 -20.75 -13.15 2.77
N ASN A 498 -20.14 -13.00 1.59
CA ASN A 498 -20.55 -11.98 0.59
C ASN A 498 -20.98 -12.62 -0.74
N ARG A 499 -20.00 -13.01 -1.57
CA ARG A 499 -20.23 -13.54 -2.92
C ARG A 499 -19.85 -15.01 -2.96
N LYS A 500 -20.74 -15.85 -3.51
CA LYS A 500 -20.42 -17.27 -3.74
C LYS A 500 -19.17 -17.41 -4.59
N GLY A 501 -18.24 -18.25 -4.11
CA GLY A 501 -17.01 -18.64 -4.81
C GLY A 501 -15.75 -17.90 -4.37
N CYS A 502 -15.85 -16.85 -3.56
CA CYS A 502 -14.71 -16.09 -3.05
C CYS A 502 -14.88 -15.79 -1.54
N PRO A 503 -13.80 -15.57 -0.77
CA PRO A 503 -13.90 -15.07 0.61
C PRO A 503 -14.68 -13.73 0.69
N PRO A 504 -15.21 -13.32 1.86
CA PRO A 504 -15.08 -13.96 3.17
C PRO A 504 -15.84 -15.27 3.32
N LEU A 505 -15.36 -16.13 4.21
CA LEU A 505 -15.96 -17.43 4.56
C LEU A 505 -16.34 -17.47 6.04
N GLU A 506 -17.51 -18.02 6.33
CA GLU A 506 -17.98 -18.38 7.67
C GLU A 506 -17.81 -19.89 7.85
N ILE A 507 -16.89 -20.30 8.71
CA ILE A 507 -16.48 -21.71 8.87
C ILE A 507 -16.85 -22.16 10.28
N SER A 508 -17.68 -23.20 10.38
CA SER A 508 -18.05 -23.79 11.67
C SER A 508 -17.07 -24.90 12.07
N PRO A 509 -16.88 -25.14 13.38
CA PRO A 509 -15.94 -26.13 13.91
C PRO A 509 -16.50 -27.55 13.79
N THR A 510 -16.68 -28.05 12.56
CA THR A 510 -17.27 -29.37 12.32
C THR A 510 -16.29 -30.53 12.46
N GLY A 511 -14.99 -30.24 12.52
CA GLY A 511 -13.95 -31.23 12.24
C GLY A 511 -13.85 -31.53 10.73
N LEU A 512 -12.90 -32.41 10.40
CA LEU A 512 -12.74 -32.97 9.06
C LEU A 512 -13.12 -34.46 9.12
N PRO A 513 -14.25 -34.88 8.54
CA PRO A 513 -14.76 -36.25 8.75
C PRO A 513 -13.87 -37.38 8.22
N GLY A 514 -13.07 -37.14 7.17
CA GLY A 514 -12.25 -38.16 6.53
C GLY A 514 -13.01 -38.95 5.46
N GLY A 515 -12.61 -40.19 5.20
CA GLY A 515 -13.19 -41.02 4.14
C GLY A 515 -12.81 -40.54 2.74
N VAL A 516 -13.68 -40.71 1.75
CA VAL A 516 -13.40 -40.31 0.36
C VAL A 516 -13.78 -38.85 0.14
N LEU A 517 -12.82 -38.05 -0.32
CA LEU A 517 -13.02 -36.65 -0.71
C LEU A 517 -12.66 -36.49 -2.19
N HIS A 518 -13.60 -35.93 -2.97
CA HIS A 518 -13.41 -35.71 -4.40
C HIS A 518 -13.07 -34.25 -4.70
N LEU A 519 -12.06 -34.03 -5.55
CA LEU A 519 -11.69 -32.71 -6.09
C LEU A 519 -11.55 -32.79 -7.61
N ALA A 520 -11.92 -31.74 -8.34
CA ALA A 520 -11.63 -31.66 -9.77
C ALA A 520 -10.10 -31.52 -10.00
N GLY A 521 -9.57 -32.05 -11.12
CA GLY A 521 -8.11 -32.09 -11.35
C GLY A 521 -7.50 -30.81 -11.96
N LYS A 522 -8.28 -30.04 -12.74
CA LYS A 522 -7.94 -28.73 -13.34
C LYS A 522 -7.80 -27.60 -12.31
N VAL A 523 -7.84 -27.96 -11.03
CA VAL A 523 -8.01 -27.08 -9.90
C VAL A 523 -6.66 -26.60 -9.38
N SER A 524 -6.66 -25.43 -8.74
CA SER A 524 -5.48 -24.85 -8.10
C SER A 524 -4.79 -25.86 -7.16
N SER A 525 -3.48 -26.03 -7.33
CA SER A 525 -2.65 -26.91 -6.48
C SER A 525 -2.74 -26.61 -4.99
N GLN A 526 -3.12 -25.39 -4.63
CA GLN A 526 -3.32 -24.94 -3.26
C GLN A 526 -4.47 -25.66 -2.57
N TYR A 527 -5.52 -26.07 -3.30
CA TYR A 527 -6.70 -26.70 -2.70
C TYR A 527 -6.39 -28.15 -2.32
N VAL A 528 -5.81 -28.90 -3.26
CA VAL A 528 -5.34 -30.27 -3.03
C VAL A 528 -4.35 -30.31 -1.86
N SER A 529 -3.37 -29.39 -1.86
CA SER A 529 -2.39 -29.31 -0.78
C SER A 529 -3.03 -28.95 0.56
N SER A 530 -4.04 -28.07 0.59
CA SER A 530 -4.73 -27.71 1.82
C SER A 530 -5.41 -28.91 2.50
N VAL A 531 -6.09 -29.74 1.71
CA VAL A 531 -6.72 -30.97 2.19
C VAL A 531 -5.66 -31.95 2.70
N LEU A 532 -4.63 -32.23 1.90
CA LEU A 532 -3.56 -33.17 2.27
C LEU A 532 -2.86 -32.79 3.57
N LEU A 533 -2.55 -31.50 3.77
CA LEU A 533 -1.87 -31.00 4.97
C LEU A 533 -2.72 -31.10 6.25
N SER A 534 -4.05 -31.12 6.12
CA SER A 534 -4.96 -31.17 7.26
C SER A 534 -5.54 -32.58 7.50
N ALA A 535 -5.49 -33.43 6.47
CA ALA A 535 -6.05 -34.78 6.47
C ALA A 535 -5.56 -35.71 7.61
N PRO A 536 -4.33 -35.62 8.13
CA PRO A 536 -3.93 -36.45 9.28
C PRO A 536 -4.77 -36.22 10.53
N TYR A 537 -5.34 -35.02 10.67
CA TYR A 537 -6.19 -34.63 11.80
C TYR A 537 -7.68 -34.88 11.55
N ALA A 538 -8.03 -35.58 10.47
CA ALA A 538 -9.41 -35.99 10.22
C ALA A 538 -9.89 -37.06 11.24
N ASP A 539 -11.20 -37.21 11.38
CA ASP A 539 -11.82 -38.19 12.29
C ASP A 539 -11.57 -39.65 11.85
N ALA A 540 -11.33 -39.86 10.55
CA ALA A 540 -10.94 -41.12 9.93
C ALA A 540 -9.89 -40.90 8.84
N PRO A 541 -9.12 -41.95 8.43
CA PRO A 541 -8.22 -41.85 7.29
C PRO A 541 -8.92 -41.27 6.05
N LEU A 542 -8.21 -40.40 5.32
CA LEU A 542 -8.78 -39.66 4.19
C LEU A 542 -8.17 -40.16 2.88
N GLU A 543 -9.02 -40.52 1.92
CA GLU A 543 -8.65 -40.79 0.54
C GLU A 543 -9.07 -39.61 -0.34
N LEU A 544 -8.09 -38.86 -0.82
CA LEU A 544 -8.31 -37.76 -1.74
C LEU A 544 -8.28 -38.28 -3.19
N GLN A 545 -9.39 -38.13 -3.92
CA GLN A 545 -9.52 -38.54 -5.32
C GLN A 545 -9.64 -37.31 -6.23
N LEU A 546 -8.75 -37.23 -7.21
CA LEU A 546 -8.77 -36.20 -8.26
C LEU A 546 -9.49 -36.73 -9.50
N ALA A 547 -10.32 -35.88 -10.11
CA ALA A 547 -11.11 -36.25 -11.27
C ALA A 547 -10.28 -36.57 -12.54
N GLU A 548 -9.04 -36.11 -12.61
CA GLU A 548 -8.15 -36.29 -13.76
C GLU A 548 -7.01 -37.22 -13.40
N ASP A 549 -6.61 -38.07 -14.35
CA ASP A 549 -5.48 -38.99 -14.18
C ASP A 549 -4.13 -38.27 -14.06
N ASN A 550 -3.94 -37.16 -14.79
CA ASN A 550 -2.72 -36.36 -14.76
C ASN A 550 -3.06 -34.91 -14.36
N PRO A 551 -3.09 -34.59 -13.05
CA PRO A 551 -3.43 -33.26 -12.61
C PRO A 551 -2.27 -32.28 -12.83
N THR A 552 -2.57 -31.10 -13.38
CA THR A 552 -1.62 -29.96 -13.52
C THR A 552 -0.90 -29.60 -12.22
N SER A 553 -1.50 -29.92 -11.07
CA SER A 553 -1.00 -29.65 -9.73
C SER A 553 0.00 -30.70 -9.21
N PHE A 554 0.28 -31.77 -9.96
CA PHE A 554 1.08 -32.91 -9.49
C PHE A 554 2.43 -32.53 -8.86
N PRO A 555 3.25 -31.61 -9.41
CA PRO A 555 4.52 -31.22 -8.76
C PRO A 555 4.32 -30.65 -7.34
N TYR A 556 3.26 -29.87 -7.13
CA TYR A 556 2.93 -29.34 -5.81
C TYR A 556 2.37 -30.40 -4.87
N ILE A 557 1.69 -31.42 -5.40
CA ILE A 557 1.23 -32.56 -4.61
C ILE A 557 2.45 -33.36 -4.12
N GLN A 558 3.39 -33.67 -5.01
CA GLN A 558 4.63 -34.36 -4.66
C GLN A 558 5.41 -33.61 -3.58
N MET A 559 5.63 -32.30 -3.76
CA MET A 559 6.23 -31.42 -2.75
C MET A 559 5.50 -31.56 -1.41
N THR A 560 4.17 -31.51 -1.42
CA THR A 560 3.36 -31.61 -0.20
C THR A 560 3.56 -32.96 0.49
N THR A 561 3.48 -34.07 -0.26
CA THR A 561 3.64 -35.41 0.29
C THR A 561 5.05 -35.70 0.81
N GLN A 562 6.10 -35.19 0.15
CA GLN A 562 7.48 -35.32 0.61
C GLN A 562 7.72 -34.53 1.91
N LEU A 563 7.16 -33.32 2.01
CA LEU A 563 7.20 -32.54 3.24
C LEU A 563 6.40 -33.23 4.36
N MET A 564 5.24 -33.81 4.07
CA MET A 564 4.49 -34.60 5.06
C MET A 564 5.31 -35.78 5.58
N GLU A 565 6.04 -36.47 4.70
CA GLU A 565 6.92 -37.58 5.06
C GLU A 565 8.08 -37.13 5.94
N LEU A 566 8.70 -35.98 5.66
CA LEU A 566 9.70 -35.35 6.53
C LEU A 566 9.17 -35.07 7.94
N PHE A 567 7.87 -34.79 8.06
CA PHE A 567 7.15 -34.59 9.32
C PHE A 567 6.47 -35.87 9.83
N GLY A 568 6.89 -37.05 9.35
CA GLY A 568 6.50 -38.35 9.90
C GLY A 568 5.16 -38.91 9.42
N ILE A 569 4.52 -38.32 8.40
CA ILE A 569 3.27 -38.84 7.80
C ILE A 569 3.52 -39.30 6.36
N HIS A 570 3.41 -40.60 6.13
CA HIS A 570 3.57 -41.19 4.80
C HIS A 570 2.22 -41.24 4.06
N VAL A 571 2.16 -40.60 2.88
CA VAL A 571 0.97 -40.58 2.02
C VAL A 571 1.11 -41.65 0.93
N GLN A 572 0.16 -42.57 0.88
CA GLN A 572 0.16 -43.59 -0.16
C GLN A 572 -0.49 -43.05 -1.44
N THR A 573 0.24 -43.07 -2.56
CA THR A 573 -0.30 -42.75 -3.88
C THR A 573 -0.79 -44.02 -4.56
N LEU A 574 -2.05 -44.04 -5.01
CA LEU A 574 -2.70 -45.17 -5.68
C LEU A 574 -3.00 -44.85 -7.16
N GLY A 575 -3.11 -45.90 -7.99
CA GLY A 575 -3.59 -45.78 -9.38
C GLY A 575 -2.68 -44.95 -10.31
N SER A 576 -3.30 -44.12 -11.15
CA SER A 576 -2.68 -43.24 -12.17
C SER A 576 -2.08 -41.95 -11.62
N LYS A 577 -1.78 -41.87 -10.30
CA LYS A 577 -1.33 -40.65 -9.57
C LYS A 577 -2.43 -39.62 -9.27
N ASN A 578 -3.69 -40.05 -9.24
CA ASN A 578 -4.84 -39.20 -8.93
C ASN A 578 -5.53 -39.56 -7.60
N ARG A 579 -5.02 -40.54 -6.85
CA ARG A 579 -5.60 -40.98 -5.57
C ARG A 579 -4.53 -40.98 -4.48
N PHE A 580 -4.81 -40.31 -3.37
CA PHE A 580 -3.87 -40.12 -2.26
C PHE A 580 -4.53 -40.53 -0.94
N VAL A 581 -4.02 -41.59 -0.31
CA VAL A 581 -4.50 -42.09 0.98
C VAL A 581 -3.61 -41.53 2.08
N VAL A 582 -4.21 -40.72 2.95
CA VAL A 582 -3.55 -40.08 4.09
C VAL A 582 -4.00 -40.78 5.39
N PRO A 583 -3.08 -41.32 6.20
CA PRO A 583 -3.44 -41.93 7.47
C PRO A 583 -3.83 -40.88 8.50
N GLN A 584 -4.65 -41.28 9.48
CA GLN A 584 -4.89 -40.47 10.67
C GLN A 584 -3.63 -40.45 11.55
N GLY A 585 -3.25 -39.28 12.06
CA GLY A 585 -2.05 -39.13 12.87
C GLY A 585 -1.72 -37.68 13.20
N VAL A 586 -0.60 -37.50 13.89
CA VAL A 586 -0.05 -36.19 14.25
C VAL A 586 1.33 -36.09 13.61
N TYR A 587 1.64 -34.94 13.01
CA TYR A 587 2.98 -34.68 12.50
C TYR A 587 4.01 -34.75 13.63
N SER A 588 5.15 -35.39 13.39
CA SER A 588 6.30 -35.38 14.29
C SER A 588 7.28 -34.32 13.82
N ASN A 589 7.44 -33.23 14.58
CA ASN A 589 8.33 -32.15 14.18
C ASN A 589 9.79 -32.63 14.14
N PRO A 590 10.48 -32.54 12.99
CA PRO A 590 11.92 -32.74 12.95
C PRO A 590 12.62 -31.62 13.73
N PRO A 591 13.81 -31.87 14.29
CA PRO A 591 14.52 -30.86 15.09
C PRO A 591 14.91 -29.63 14.26
N ARG A 592 15.19 -29.83 12.96
CA ARG A 592 15.57 -28.79 12.01
C ARG A 592 15.02 -29.10 10.61
N VAL A 593 14.59 -28.05 9.91
CA VAL A 593 14.23 -28.07 8.48
C VAL A 593 14.91 -26.89 7.80
N HIS A 594 15.45 -27.13 6.61
CA HIS A 594 15.92 -26.06 5.74
C HIS A 594 14.95 -25.90 4.58
N VAL A 595 14.49 -24.69 4.35
CA VAL A 595 13.64 -24.35 3.20
C VAL A 595 14.56 -24.11 2.00
N GLU A 596 14.38 -24.90 0.95
CA GLU A 596 15.09 -24.72 -0.32
C GLU A 596 14.84 -23.32 -0.91
N VAL A 597 15.80 -22.82 -1.68
CA VAL A 597 15.66 -21.54 -2.41
C VAL A 597 14.52 -21.60 -3.43
N ASP A 598 13.87 -20.47 -3.70
CA ASP A 598 12.73 -20.38 -4.60
C ASP A 598 13.13 -20.65 -6.06
N ALA A 599 12.74 -21.80 -6.59
CA ALA A 599 13.12 -22.20 -7.95
C ALA A 599 12.59 -21.24 -9.02
N SER A 600 11.39 -20.70 -8.84
CA SER A 600 10.85 -19.68 -9.75
C SER A 600 11.70 -18.40 -9.73
N SER A 601 12.13 -17.95 -8.56
CA SER A 601 12.96 -16.76 -8.41
C SER A 601 14.39 -16.97 -8.88
N ALA A 602 14.90 -18.20 -8.83
CA ALA A 602 16.17 -18.58 -9.41
C ALA A 602 16.19 -18.44 -10.95
N THR A 603 15.03 -18.46 -11.61
CA THR A 603 14.97 -18.32 -13.07
C THR A 603 15.50 -16.98 -13.56
N TYR A 604 15.30 -15.89 -12.80
CA TYR A 604 15.72 -14.54 -13.21
C TYR A 604 17.25 -14.38 -13.30
N PRO A 605 18.04 -14.68 -12.25
CA PRO A 605 19.50 -14.62 -12.35
C PRO A 605 20.08 -15.63 -13.35
N LEU A 606 19.50 -16.83 -13.48
CA LEU A 606 19.92 -17.79 -14.52
C LEU A 606 19.63 -17.26 -15.94
N ALA A 607 18.49 -16.58 -16.13
CA ALA A 607 18.13 -15.95 -17.39
C ALA A 607 19.02 -14.74 -17.72
N LEU A 608 19.54 -14.01 -16.72
CA LEU A 608 20.55 -12.96 -16.94
C LEU A 608 21.84 -13.54 -17.54
N ALA A 609 22.27 -14.73 -17.13
CA ALA A 609 23.37 -15.44 -17.78
C ALA A 609 23.02 -15.79 -19.23
N ALA A 610 21.84 -16.39 -19.44
CA ALA A 610 21.36 -16.83 -20.74
C ALA A 610 21.29 -15.69 -21.77
N ILE A 611 20.69 -14.55 -21.40
CA ILE A 611 20.46 -13.44 -22.33
C ILE A 611 21.73 -12.63 -22.64
N SER A 612 22.68 -12.57 -21.69
CA SER A 612 23.91 -11.78 -21.82
C SER A 612 25.10 -12.58 -22.35
N GLY A 613 25.00 -13.92 -22.33
CA GLY A 613 26.10 -14.84 -22.65
C GLY A 613 27.13 -15.01 -21.54
N GLY A 614 26.78 -14.70 -20.29
CA GLY A 614 27.66 -14.87 -19.13
C GLY A 614 27.37 -16.14 -18.35
N ARG A 615 27.89 -16.25 -17.11
CA ARG A 615 27.76 -17.43 -16.25
C ARG A 615 27.24 -17.11 -14.87
N VAL A 616 26.06 -17.61 -14.52
CA VAL A 616 25.47 -17.42 -13.18
C VAL A 616 25.30 -18.75 -12.47
N VAL A 617 25.59 -18.74 -11.16
CA VAL A 617 25.38 -19.85 -10.24
C VAL A 617 24.34 -19.44 -9.20
N VAL A 618 23.36 -20.31 -8.95
CA VAL A 618 22.39 -20.19 -7.86
C VAL A 618 22.66 -21.33 -6.86
N PRO A 619 23.22 -21.03 -5.68
CA PRO A 619 23.40 -22.03 -4.63
C PRO A 619 22.05 -22.37 -3.98
N GLY A 620 21.98 -23.55 -3.36
CA GLY A 620 20.79 -24.03 -2.63
C GLY A 620 19.67 -24.58 -3.50
N LEU A 621 19.82 -24.59 -4.83
CA LEU A 621 18.89 -25.22 -5.79
C LEU A 621 19.53 -26.46 -6.41
N GLY A 622 19.45 -27.60 -5.73
CA GLY A 622 20.06 -28.86 -6.19
C GLY A 622 19.14 -29.77 -7.00
N GLN A 623 19.71 -30.81 -7.61
CA GLN A 623 19.02 -31.77 -8.50
C GLN A 623 17.91 -32.58 -7.82
N SER A 624 17.92 -32.63 -6.49
CA SER A 624 16.90 -33.27 -5.66
C SER A 624 15.71 -32.36 -5.34
N SER A 625 15.69 -31.13 -5.85
CA SER A 625 14.62 -30.17 -5.56
C SER A 625 13.25 -30.73 -5.93
N CYS A 626 12.30 -30.58 -5.01
CA CYS A 626 10.90 -30.95 -5.20
C CYS A 626 10.09 -29.92 -6.02
N GLN A 627 10.73 -28.81 -6.43
CA GLN A 627 10.09 -27.70 -7.11
C GLN A 627 10.09 -27.92 -8.62
N GLY A 628 8.89 -27.91 -9.24
CA GLY A 628 8.76 -28.10 -10.70
C GLY A 628 9.55 -27.06 -11.53
N ASP A 629 9.57 -25.80 -11.08
CA ASP A 629 10.33 -24.71 -11.70
C ASP A 629 11.86 -24.93 -11.67
N ALA A 630 12.38 -25.85 -10.85
CA ALA A 630 13.82 -26.18 -10.85
C ALA A 630 14.26 -26.77 -12.20
N ALA A 631 13.35 -27.36 -12.96
CA ALA A 631 13.60 -27.86 -14.31
C ALA A 631 13.80 -26.75 -15.36
N PHE A 632 13.65 -25.47 -15.01
CA PHE A 632 13.78 -24.35 -15.96
C PHE A 632 15.12 -24.33 -16.72
N PHE A 633 16.20 -24.87 -16.14
CA PHE A 633 17.48 -24.95 -16.84
C PHE A 633 17.42 -25.79 -18.12
N THR A 634 16.52 -26.78 -18.22
CA THR A 634 16.36 -27.59 -19.45
C THR A 634 15.79 -26.77 -20.61
N ALA A 635 14.92 -25.80 -20.31
CA ALA A 635 14.45 -24.83 -21.30
C ALA A 635 15.61 -23.94 -21.77
N LEU A 636 16.50 -23.53 -20.87
CA LEU A 636 17.69 -22.74 -21.21
C LEU A 636 18.67 -23.53 -22.08
N GLU A 637 18.87 -24.82 -21.82
CA GLU A 637 19.66 -25.71 -22.68
C GLU A 637 19.07 -25.83 -24.09
N ALA A 638 17.74 -26.00 -24.20
CA ALA A 638 17.05 -26.02 -25.48
C ALA A 638 17.21 -24.70 -26.26
N MET A 639 17.30 -23.57 -25.56
CA MET A 639 17.62 -22.26 -26.15
C MET A 639 19.12 -22.08 -26.49
N GLY A 640 19.98 -23.06 -26.20
CA GLY A 640 21.40 -23.07 -26.55
C GLY A 640 22.37 -22.71 -25.41
N CYS A 641 21.90 -22.62 -24.17
CA CYS A 641 22.79 -22.47 -23.02
C CYS A 641 23.51 -23.79 -22.70
N THR A 642 24.57 -23.71 -21.90
CA THR A 642 25.16 -24.88 -21.23
C THR A 642 24.97 -24.70 -19.74
N GLY A 643 24.63 -25.75 -19.01
CA GLY A 643 24.34 -25.66 -17.59
C GLY A 643 24.53 -26.98 -16.89
N GLY A 644 24.19 -26.98 -15.61
CA GLY A 644 24.20 -28.18 -14.80
C GLY A 644 23.57 -27.92 -13.44
N GLN A 645 23.11 -29.00 -12.83
CA GLN A 645 22.60 -29.01 -11.48
C GLN A 645 23.32 -30.13 -10.72
N ASP A 646 23.90 -29.82 -9.58
CA ASP A 646 24.43 -30.81 -8.63
C ASP A 646 23.56 -30.84 -7.38
N ASP A 647 23.99 -31.54 -6.32
CA ASP A 647 23.22 -31.63 -5.07
C ASP A 647 23.07 -30.30 -4.33
N SER A 648 23.88 -29.29 -4.67
CA SER A 648 24.04 -28.04 -3.93
C SER A 648 23.72 -26.77 -4.72
N CYS A 649 23.73 -26.81 -6.06
CA CYS A 649 23.53 -25.62 -6.88
C CYS A 649 23.01 -25.92 -8.29
N THR A 650 22.48 -24.88 -8.93
CA THR A 650 22.20 -24.83 -10.37
C THR A 650 23.07 -23.75 -11.00
N TYR A 651 23.71 -24.03 -12.14
CA TYR A 651 24.45 -23.02 -12.89
C TYR A 651 24.10 -23.03 -14.37
N VAL A 652 24.18 -21.85 -14.99
CA VAL A 652 23.94 -21.64 -16.42
C VAL A 652 25.01 -20.73 -17.01
N GLN A 653 25.53 -21.12 -18.16
CA GLN A 653 26.35 -20.34 -19.06
C GLN A 653 25.54 -20.07 -20.34
N GLY A 654 25.25 -18.79 -20.61
CA GLY A 654 24.53 -18.39 -21.81
C GLY A 654 25.34 -18.55 -23.08
N PRO A 655 24.68 -18.72 -24.24
CA PRO A 655 25.35 -18.69 -25.55
C PRO A 655 25.83 -17.26 -25.88
N PRO A 656 26.62 -17.06 -26.96
CA PRO A 656 26.99 -15.72 -27.39
C PRO A 656 25.78 -14.77 -27.44
N ARG A 657 25.95 -13.54 -26.94
CA ARG A 657 24.86 -12.56 -26.81
C ARG A 657 24.08 -12.40 -28.12
N GLY A 658 22.76 -12.58 -28.06
CA GLY A 658 21.86 -12.49 -29.22
C GLY A 658 21.76 -13.76 -30.08
N SER A 659 22.31 -14.89 -29.62
CA SER A 659 22.25 -16.18 -30.33
C SER A 659 21.32 -17.22 -29.67
N LEU A 660 20.48 -16.81 -28.72
CA LEU A 660 19.44 -17.66 -28.15
C LEU A 660 18.54 -18.24 -29.25
N LYS A 661 18.20 -19.52 -29.14
CA LYS A 661 17.35 -20.24 -30.09
C LYS A 661 15.90 -20.23 -29.61
N ALA A 662 14.96 -20.02 -30.54
CA ALA A 662 13.54 -20.19 -30.24
C ALA A 662 13.20 -21.67 -30.03
N ILE A 663 12.20 -21.94 -29.18
CA ILE A 663 11.77 -23.30 -28.81
C ILE A 663 10.24 -23.45 -28.80
N GLU A 664 9.74 -24.67 -28.87
CA GLU A 664 8.35 -25.01 -28.52
C GLU A 664 8.39 -25.87 -27.26
N ILE A 665 7.68 -25.45 -26.21
CA ILE A 665 7.77 -26.08 -24.89
C ILE A 665 6.43 -26.04 -24.16
N ASP A 666 6.12 -27.15 -23.50
CA ASP A 666 5.07 -27.23 -22.50
C ASP A 666 5.64 -26.84 -21.13
N MET A 667 5.02 -25.86 -20.47
CA MET A 667 5.44 -25.38 -19.15
C MET A 667 4.41 -25.69 -18.06
N GLU A 668 3.54 -26.68 -18.22
CA GLU A 668 2.54 -27.09 -17.21
C GLU A 668 3.16 -27.30 -15.82
N THR A 669 4.33 -27.95 -15.76
CA THR A 669 5.03 -28.26 -14.50
C THR A 669 5.89 -27.13 -13.95
N MET A 670 6.15 -26.08 -14.73
CA MET A 670 6.99 -24.93 -14.38
C MET A 670 6.31 -23.61 -14.74
N THR A 671 5.00 -23.58 -14.54
CA THR A 671 4.09 -22.55 -15.06
C THR A 671 4.44 -21.13 -14.65
N ASP A 672 5.03 -20.95 -13.47
CA ASP A 672 5.37 -19.63 -12.93
C ASP A 672 6.67 -19.05 -13.52
N ALA A 673 7.48 -19.86 -14.21
CA ALA A 673 8.69 -19.45 -14.90
C ALA A 673 8.45 -18.94 -16.34
N PHE A 674 7.22 -19.03 -16.85
CA PHE A 674 6.94 -18.73 -18.27
C PHE A 674 7.26 -17.28 -18.65
N MET A 675 7.08 -16.32 -17.74
CA MET A 675 7.40 -14.90 -17.99
C MET A 675 8.89 -14.71 -18.24
N THR A 676 9.73 -15.43 -17.47
CA THR A 676 11.18 -15.44 -17.65
C THR A 676 11.55 -16.05 -19.01
N LEU A 677 10.89 -17.14 -19.43
CA LEU A 677 11.12 -17.69 -20.76
C LEU A 677 10.63 -16.75 -21.88
N ALA A 678 9.49 -16.09 -21.70
CA ALA A 678 8.92 -15.19 -22.70
C ALA A 678 9.83 -14.00 -23.01
N VAL A 679 10.53 -13.43 -22.01
CA VAL A 679 11.52 -12.36 -22.24
C VAL A 679 12.81 -12.88 -22.90
N LEU A 680 13.22 -14.12 -22.62
CA LEU A 680 14.33 -14.75 -23.35
C LEU A 680 13.95 -15.03 -24.80
N ALA A 681 12.71 -15.48 -25.02
CA ALA A 681 12.15 -15.75 -26.34
C ALA A 681 12.09 -14.49 -27.20
N ALA A 682 11.80 -13.33 -26.60
CA ALA A 682 11.89 -12.04 -27.29
C ALA A 682 13.30 -11.82 -27.86
N ALA A 683 14.35 -12.12 -27.10
CA ALA A 683 15.75 -12.02 -27.50
C ALA A 683 16.28 -13.21 -28.33
N ALA A 684 15.45 -14.23 -28.58
CA ALA A 684 15.81 -15.40 -29.37
C ALA A 684 15.63 -15.18 -30.87
N THR A 685 16.27 -16.03 -31.69
CA THR A 685 16.05 -16.07 -33.14
C THR A 685 14.96 -17.09 -33.47
N GLY A 686 13.86 -16.63 -34.06
CA GLY A 686 12.72 -17.47 -34.47
C GLY A 686 11.46 -17.29 -33.61
N ARG A 687 10.44 -18.10 -33.86
CA ARG A 687 9.17 -18.07 -33.11
C ARG A 687 9.19 -19.08 -31.98
N THR A 688 8.98 -18.61 -30.75
CA THR A 688 8.84 -19.47 -29.56
C THR A 688 7.36 -19.67 -29.25
N LYS A 689 7.00 -20.87 -28.81
CA LYS A 689 5.63 -21.22 -28.39
C LYS A 689 5.66 -21.88 -27.01
N ILE A 690 4.89 -21.33 -26.09
CA ILE A 690 4.77 -21.80 -24.71
C ILE A 690 3.32 -22.24 -24.48
N THR A 691 3.10 -23.48 -24.04
CA THR A 691 1.76 -24.06 -23.74
C THR A 691 1.66 -24.53 -22.27
N GLY A 692 0.50 -25.02 -21.84
CA GLY A 692 0.32 -25.57 -20.50
C GLY A 692 0.18 -24.53 -19.37
N ILE A 693 -0.07 -23.26 -19.69
CA ILE A 693 -0.05 -22.14 -18.73
C ILE A 693 -1.40 -21.41 -18.59
N ALA A 694 -2.52 -22.08 -18.92
CA ALA A 694 -3.87 -21.48 -18.84
C ALA A 694 -4.21 -20.88 -17.46
N ASN A 695 -3.68 -21.48 -16.39
CA ASN A 695 -3.87 -21.02 -15.01
C ASN A 695 -3.27 -19.62 -14.73
N GLN A 696 -2.35 -19.12 -15.56
CA GLN A 696 -1.70 -17.80 -15.41
C GLN A 696 -2.65 -16.61 -15.70
N ARG A 697 -3.84 -16.89 -16.23
CA ARG A 697 -4.87 -15.87 -16.54
C ARG A 697 -5.59 -15.31 -15.30
N VAL A 698 -5.60 -16.07 -14.21
CA VAL A 698 -6.40 -15.79 -12.99
C VAL A 698 -5.53 -15.71 -11.73
N LYS A 699 -4.24 -15.41 -11.87
CA LYS A 699 -3.28 -15.24 -10.77
C LYS A 699 -3.37 -13.82 -10.20
N GLU A 700 -2.26 -13.17 -9.91
CA GLU A 700 -2.22 -11.77 -9.48
C GLU A 700 -2.92 -10.85 -10.49
N CYS A 701 -2.58 -11.01 -11.78
CA CYS A 701 -3.24 -10.42 -12.94
C CYS A 701 -3.44 -11.48 -14.04
N ASN A 702 -3.97 -11.08 -15.21
CA ASN A 702 -3.90 -11.93 -16.41
C ASN A 702 -2.49 -11.84 -17.02
N ARG A 703 -1.56 -12.64 -16.47
CA ARG A 703 -0.13 -12.55 -16.82
C ARG A 703 0.15 -12.79 -18.30
N ILE A 704 -0.62 -13.66 -18.96
CA ILE A 704 -0.45 -13.93 -20.39
C ILE A 704 -0.74 -12.65 -21.20
N ALA A 705 -1.90 -12.02 -20.96
CA ALA A 705 -2.28 -10.79 -21.65
C ALA A 705 -1.30 -9.65 -21.35
N VAL A 706 -0.88 -9.50 -20.09
CA VAL A 706 0.09 -8.48 -19.70
C VAL A 706 1.44 -8.71 -20.38
N MET A 707 1.94 -9.94 -20.46
CA MET A 707 3.19 -10.21 -21.18
C MET A 707 3.09 -9.82 -22.66
N VAL A 708 1.94 -10.05 -23.32
CA VAL A 708 1.72 -9.62 -24.71
C VAL A 708 1.76 -8.09 -24.82
N GLU A 709 1.04 -7.39 -23.95
CA GLU A 709 0.98 -5.92 -23.91
C GLU A 709 2.36 -5.30 -23.65
N GLU A 710 3.06 -5.77 -22.62
CA GLU A 710 4.34 -5.19 -22.20
C GLU A 710 5.48 -5.52 -23.18
N LEU A 711 5.48 -6.71 -23.81
CA LEU A 711 6.45 -7.04 -24.87
C LEU A 711 6.24 -6.19 -26.12
N ALA A 712 4.99 -5.83 -26.44
CA ALA A 712 4.70 -4.95 -27.57
C ALA A 712 5.35 -3.57 -27.41
N LYS A 713 5.46 -3.05 -26.18
CA LYS A 713 6.16 -1.78 -25.88
C LYS A 713 7.66 -1.86 -26.20
N CYS A 714 8.25 -3.05 -26.16
CA CYS A 714 9.63 -3.31 -26.58
C CYS A 714 9.75 -3.63 -28.09
N GLY A 715 8.68 -3.50 -28.86
CA GLY A 715 8.65 -3.78 -30.29
C GLY A 715 8.77 -5.26 -30.62
N VAL A 716 8.27 -6.13 -29.73
CA VAL A 716 8.25 -7.58 -29.89
C VAL A 716 6.81 -8.01 -30.19
N GLU A 717 6.62 -8.68 -31.33
CA GLU A 717 5.32 -9.22 -31.70
C GLU A 717 5.05 -10.52 -30.92
N SER A 718 3.88 -10.61 -30.30
CA SER A 718 3.45 -11.78 -29.53
C SER A 718 1.93 -11.86 -29.50
N GLY A 719 1.39 -13.01 -29.09
CA GLY A 719 -0.05 -13.18 -28.97
C GLY A 719 -0.44 -14.39 -28.14
N GLU A 720 -1.70 -14.38 -27.71
CA GLU A 720 -2.25 -15.43 -26.85
C GLU A 720 -2.58 -16.71 -27.61
N LEU A 721 -2.42 -17.84 -26.93
CA LEU A 721 -2.95 -19.15 -27.32
C LEU A 721 -4.04 -19.55 -26.31
N PRO A 722 -4.88 -20.57 -26.61
CA PRO A 722 -5.90 -21.04 -25.68
C PRO A 722 -5.36 -21.31 -24.26
N ASP A 723 -4.18 -21.94 -24.17
CA ASP A 723 -3.50 -22.33 -22.94
C ASP A 723 -2.05 -21.82 -22.87
N GLY A 724 -1.72 -20.74 -23.60
CA GLY A 724 -0.33 -20.37 -23.83
C GLY A 724 -0.09 -19.00 -24.43
N ILE A 725 1.14 -18.79 -24.90
CA ILE A 725 1.60 -17.58 -25.59
C ILE A 725 2.58 -17.95 -26.70
N TRP A 726 2.56 -17.22 -27.80
CA TRP A 726 3.62 -17.26 -28.81
C TRP A 726 4.35 -15.92 -28.87
N ILE A 727 5.66 -15.97 -29.11
CA ILE A 727 6.53 -14.79 -29.18
C ILE A 727 7.39 -14.88 -30.45
N GLN A 728 7.36 -13.84 -31.28
CA GLN A 728 8.27 -13.69 -32.42
C GLN A 728 9.57 -13.03 -31.95
N GLY A 729 10.59 -13.85 -31.75
CA GLY A 729 11.92 -13.40 -31.34
C GLY A 729 12.61 -12.58 -32.42
N ARG A 730 13.41 -11.59 -31.98
CA ARG A 730 14.14 -10.66 -32.86
C ARG A 730 15.66 -10.86 -32.84
N GLY A 731 16.18 -11.80 -32.04
CA GLY A 731 17.61 -12.08 -31.92
C GLY A 731 18.43 -10.82 -31.64
N GLY A 732 19.61 -10.73 -32.26
CA GLY A 732 20.45 -9.52 -32.26
C GLY A 732 19.77 -8.24 -32.77
N GLY A 733 18.65 -8.34 -33.50
CA GLY A 733 17.89 -7.20 -33.99
C GLY A 733 17.18 -6.38 -32.90
N LEU A 734 17.10 -6.88 -31.67
CA LEU A 734 16.66 -6.11 -30.50
C LEU A 734 17.72 -5.13 -29.97
N LEU A 735 19.01 -5.36 -30.28
CA LEU A 735 20.10 -4.45 -29.90
C LEU A 735 20.13 -3.19 -30.75
N THR A 736 19.54 -3.23 -31.94
CA THR A 736 19.41 -2.11 -32.87
C THR A 736 17.93 -1.94 -33.25
N PRO A 737 17.14 -1.21 -32.43
CA PRO A 737 15.77 -0.87 -32.80
C PRO A 737 15.74 -0.20 -34.18
N PRO A 738 14.70 -0.44 -35.01
CA PRO A 738 14.56 0.27 -36.28
C PRO A 738 14.61 1.78 -36.06
N LEU A 739 15.17 2.55 -37.01
CA LEU A 739 15.24 4.03 -36.94
C LEU A 739 13.85 4.70 -36.75
N THR A 740 12.77 3.98 -37.03
CA THR A 740 11.38 4.40 -36.87
C THR A 740 10.83 4.17 -35.45
N PHE A 741 11.55 3.49 -34.57
CA PHE A 741 11.14 3.23 -33.19
C PHE A 741 11.51 4.44 -32.31
N PRO A 742 10.59 4.96 -31.49
CA PRO A 742 10.86 6.15 -30.68
C PRO A 742 11.99 5.91 -29.68
N ASN A 743 12.89 6.89 -29.51
CA ASN A 743 13.94 6.91 -28.46
C ASN A 743 13.36 7.08 -27.04
N ILE A 744 12.09 6.75 -26.84
CA ILE A 744 11.39 6.89 -25.56
C ILE A 744 11.52 5.55 -24.81
N PRO A 745 11.92 5.55 -23.53
CA PRO A 745 11.98 4.32 -22.75
C PRO A 745 10.65 3.57 -22.70
N ALA A 746 10.70 2.24 -22.85
CA ALA A 746 9.53 1.40 -22.65
C ALA A 746 9.21 1.35 -21.15
N LYS A 747 8.09 1.96 -20.78
CA LYS A 747 7.58 1.94 -19.41
C LYS A 747 6.75 0.68 -19.20
N ILE A 748 7.29 -0.24 -18.41
CA ILE A 748 6.68 -1.52 -18.12
C ILE A 748 5.78 -1.40 -16.91
N ALA A 749 4.48 -1.60 -17.11
CA ALA A 749 3.51 -1.68 -16.03
C ALA A 749 3.61 -3.05 -15.37
N CYS A 750 3.91 -3.10 -14.08
CA CYS A 750 4.08 -4.38 -13.38
C CYS A 750 2.77 -4.96 -12.85
N HIS A 751 1.69 -4.16 -12.81
CA HIS A 751 0.37 -4.56 -12.27
C HIS A 751 0.45 -5.15 -10.84
N ASN A 752 1.40 -4.67 -10.02
CA ASN A 752 1.71 -5.21 -8.70
C ASN A 752 2.07 -6.71 -8.71
N ASP A 753 2.66 -7.17 -9.83
CA ASP A 753 3.15 -8.54 -10.01
C ASP A 753 4.68 -8.55 -10.09
N HIS A 754 5.27 -9.06 -9.02
CA HIS A 754 6.71 -9.25 -8.87
C HIS A 754 7.37 -10.00 -10.04
N ARG A 755 6.66 -10.95 -10.66
CA ARG A 755 7.23 -11.78 -11.73
C ARG A 755 7.42 -10.97 -13.01
N ILE A 756 6.48 -10.07 -13.33
CA ILE A 756 6.59 -9.18 -14.49
C ILE A 756 7.78 -8.24 -14.30
N ALA A 757 7.91 -7.60 -13.14
CA ALA A 757 9.04 -6.71 -12.86
C ALA A 757 10.40 -7.41 -13.03
N MET A 758 10.58 -8.58 -12.41
CA MET A 758 11.85 -9.31 -12.51
C MET A 758 12.13 -9.86 -13.92
N SER A 759 11.12 -10.35 -14.64
CA SER A 759 11.29 -10.79 -16.04
C SER A 759 11.69 -9.62 -16.95
N PHE A 760 11.04 -8.47 -16.84
CA PHE A 760 11.44 -7.30 -17.64
C PHE A 760 12.77 -6.70 -17.20
N ALA A 761 13.23 -6.95 -15.97
CA ALA A 761 14.60 -6.64 -15.58
C ALA A 761 15.63 -7.49 -16.34
N VAL A 762 15.33 -8.78 -16.58
CA VAL A 762 16.14 -9.63 -17.46
C VAL A 762 16.16 -9.06 -18.89
N LEU A 763 15.01 -8.69 -19.45
CA LEU A 763 14.97 -8.10 -20.79
C LEU A 763 15.72 -6.77 -20.85
N GLY A 764 15.61 -5.94 -19.82
CA GLY A 764 16.28 -4.62 -19.73
C GLY A 764 17.80 -4.71 -19.61
N ALA A 765 18.33 -5.87 -19.22
CA ALA A 765 19.76 -6.16 -19.31
C ALA A 765 20.21 -6.44 -20.76
N TYR A 766 19.30 -6.63 -21.70
CA TYR A 766 19.61 -6.87 -23.10
C TYR A 766 19.15 -5.71 -24.00
N TRP A 767 17.91 -5.25 -23.83
CA TRP A 767 17.28 -4.16 -24.58
C TRP A 767 17.45 -2.82 -23.84
N PRO A 768 17.97 -1.77 -24.52
CA PRO A 768 18.18 -0.48 -23.88
C PRO A 768 16.85 0.23 -23.60
N HIS A 769 16.77 0.97 -22.49
CA HIS A 769 15.64 1.83 -22.14
C HIS A 769 14.38 1.16 -21.56
N ILE A 770 14.49 0.03 -20.83
CA ILE A 770 13.37 -0.47 -20.02
C ILE A 770 13.27 0.28 -18.69
N VAL A 771 12.13 0.93 -18.45
CA VAL A 771 11.77 1.48 -17.14
C VAL A 771 10.71 0.60 -16.50
N ILE A 772 11.03 0.03 -15.36
CA ILE A 772 10.12 -0.76 -14.54
C ILE A 772 9.42 0.20 -13.59
N THR A 773 8.09 0.25 -13.66
CA THR A 773 7.32 1.33 -13.01
C THR A 773 7.04 1.12 -11.52
N ASP A 774 7.16 -0.12 -11.05
CA ASP A 774 6.91 -0.51 -9.65
C ASP A 774 7.97 -1.51 -9.20
N LYS A 775 9.12 -1.01 -8.76
CA LYS A 775 10.27 -1.77 -8.28
C LYS A 775 9.95 -2.54 -6.98
N GLU A 776 9.17 -1.94 -6.08
CA GLU A 776 8.85 -2.50 -4.76
C GLU A 776 7.93 -3.72 -4.84
N CYS A 777 7.21 -3.96 -5.95
CA CYS A 777 6.38 -5.17 -6.07
C CYS A 777 7.20 -6.47 -5.95
N THR A 778 8.52 -6.42 -6.22
CA THR A 778 9.45 -7.55 -6.08
C THR A 778 9.57 -8.07 -4.63
N ASP A 779 9.28 -7.24 -3.62
CA ASP A 779 9.32 -7.60 -2.20
C ASP A 779 8.43 -8.80 -1.84
N LYS A 780 7.46 -9.13 -2.70
CA LYS A 780 6.58 -10.28 -2.49
C LYS A 780 7.33 -11.63 -2.45
N THR A 781 8.38 -11.79 -3.26
CA THR A 781 9.15 -13.05 -3.31
C THR A 781 10.66 -12.87 -3.33
N PHE A 782 11.16 -11.70 -3.71
CA PHE A 782 12.60 -11.45 -3.77
C PHE A 782 12.95 -10.00 -3.40
N PRO A 783 12.81 -9.60 -2.11
CA PRO A 783 13.06 -8.23 -1.67
C PRO A 783 14.45 -7.69 -2.00
N SER A 784 15.47 -8.56 -1.99
CA SER A 784 16.85 -8.20 -2.33
C SER A 784 17.18 -8.31 -3.82
N PHE A 785 16.20 -8.53 -4.71
CA PHE A 785 16.45 -8.78 -6.14
C PHE A 785 17.35 -7.72 -6.79
N TRP A 786 17.04 -6.45 -6.58
CA TRP A 786 17.81 -5.33 -7.14
C TRP A 786 19.22 -5.23 -6.54
N ASP A 787 19.34 -5.50 -5.23
CA ASP A 787 20.62 -5.48 -4.51
C ASP A 787 21.54 -6.62 -4.98
N GLU A 788 20.99 -7.83 -5.12
CA GLU A 788 21.69 -9.01 -5.62
C GLU A 788 22.12 -8.82 -7.09
N CYS A 789 21.23 -8.32 -7.94
CA CYS A 789 21.57 -8.02 -9.34
C CYS A 789 22.67 -6.95 -9.44
N SER A 790 22.63 -5.94 -8.59
CA SER A 790 23.65 -4.87 -8.59
C SER A 790 24.98 -5.35 -8.03
N THR A 791 24.97 -6.05 -6.90
CA THR A 791 26.17 -6.40 -6.14
C THR A 791 26.83 -7.66 -6.66
N ALA A 792 26.05 -8.75 -6.81
CA ALA A 792 26.57 -10.05 -7.22
C ALA A 792 26.74 -10.17 -8.74
N LEU A 793 25.86 -9.53 -9.52
CA LEU A 793 25.85 -9.63 -10.98
C LEU A 793 26.36 -8.38 -11.70
N ARG A 794 26.62 -7.28 -10.99
CA ARG A 794 27.10 -6.00 -11.55
C ARG A 794 26.16 -5.42 -12.61
N VAL A 795 24.86 -5.70 -12.50
CA VAL A 795 23.83 -5.05 -13.32
C VAL A 795 23.66 -3.61 -12.84
N SER A 796 23.67 -2.67 -13.78
CA SER A 796 23.54 -1.25 -13.46
C SER A 796 22.08 -0.82 -13.53
N PHE A 797 21.66 -0.09 -12.49
CA PHE A 797 20.33 0.48 -12.36
C PHE A 797 20.43 1.98 -12.19
N GLN A 798 19.54 2.71 -12.84
CA GLN A 798 19.47 4.17 -12.73
C GLN A 798 18.07 4.60 -12.31
N VAL A 799 18.01 5.72 -11.59
CA VAL A 799 16.75 6.44 -11.40
C VAL A 799 16.38 7.09 -12.73
N PRO A 800 15.17 6.85 -13.29
CA PRO A 800 14.76 7.48 -14.53
C PRO A 800 14.77 9.02 -14.36
N SER A 801 15.73 9.70 -14.98
CA SER A 801 15.81 11.16 -14.93
C SER A 801 14.65 11.77 -15.70
N TYR A 802 13.78 12.51 -15.02
CA TYR A 802 12.84 13.43 -15.66
C TYR A 802 13.04 14.84 -15.08
N PRO A 803 12.93 15.92 -15.89
CA PRO A 803 12.54 17.20 -15.34
C PRO A 803 11.22 17.00 -14.56
N PRO A 804 10.95 17.80 -13.51
CA PRO A 804 9.74 17.66 -12.72
C PRO A 804 8.55 17.55 -13.67
N PRO A 805 7.63 16.59 -13.45
CA PRO A 805 6.49 16.43 -14.34
C PRO A 805 5.80 17.79 -14.46
N PRO A 806 5.43 18.26 -15.67
CA PRO A 806 4.40 19.29 -15.75
C PRO A 806 3.22 18.75 -14.95
N LEU A 807 2.70 19.59 -14.04
CA LEU A 807 1.61 19.28 -13.12
C LEU A 807 0.69 18.21 -13.72
N ALA A 808 0.71 17.03 -13.12
CA ALA A 808 -0.10 15.85 -13.45
C ALA A 808 -0.92 15.99 -14.74
N THR A 809 -0.48 15.37 -15.84
CA THR A 809 -1.42 15.03 -16.91
C THR A 809 -2.50 14.16 -16.29
N LYS A 810 -3.65 14.79 -16.01
CA LYS A 810 -4.81 14.15 -15.39
C LYS A 810 -5.19 12.91 -16.18
N ALA A 811 -5.56 11.87 -15.44
CA ALA A 811 -6.00 10.58 -15.94
C ALA A 811 -6.94 10.76 -17.14
N ALA A 812 -6.75 9.92 -18.15
CA ALA A 812 -7.56 9.95 -19.34
C ALA A 812 -9.05 9.74 -18.97
N SER A 813 -9.92 10.59 -19.53
CA SER A 813 -11.24 10.87 -18.95
C SER A 813 -12.36 10.71 -19.98
N THR A 814 -13.22 9.72 -19.76
CA THR A 814 -14.50 9.56 -20.47
C THR A 814 -15.58 10.36 -19.75
N ILE A 815 -16.49 11.01 -20.50
CA ILE A 815 -17.67 11.72 -19.96
C ILE A 815 -18.93 11.06 -20.51
N TYR A 816 -19.87 10.71 -19.65
CA TYR A 816 -21.18 10.19 -20.04
C TYR A 816 -22.25 11.28 -19.91
N LEU A 817 -22.95 11.57 -21.01
CA LEU A 817 -24.10 12.46 -21.03
C LEU A 817 -25.39 11.65 -20.93
N ILE A 818 -26.17 11.91 -19.88
CA ILE A 818 -27.47 11.27 -19.65
C ILE A 818 -28.58 12.32 -19.62
N GLY A 819 -29.81 11.87 -19.86
CA GLY A 819 -31.01 12.72 -19.85
C GLY A 819 -32.02 12.30 -20.93
N MET A 820 -33.19 12.90 -20.89
CA MET A 820 -34.29 12.60 -21.82
C MET A 820 -33.92 12.85 -23.29
N ARG A 821 -34.61 12.20 -24.22
CA ARG A 821 -34.51 12.54 -25.65
C ARG A 821 -35.02 13.99 -25.86
N GLY A 822 -34.42 14.72 -26.79
CA GLY A 822 -34.76 16.14 -27.02
C GLY A 822 -34.10 17.13 -26.05
N VAL A 823 -33.37 16.66 -25.03
CA VAL A 823 -32.72 17.55 -24.04
C VAL A 823 -31.46 18.25 -24.55
N GLY A 824 -30.93 17.85 -25.72
CA GLY A 824 -29.75 18.45 -26.33
C GLY A 824 -28.42 17.70 -26.16
N LYS A 825 -28.43 16.43 -25.69
CA LYS A 825 -27.21 15.60 -25.52
C LYS A 825 -26.30 15.59 -26.74
N THR A 826 -26.85 15.27 -27.91
CA THR A 826 -26.09 15.19 -29.16
C THR A 826 -25.50 16.53 -29.55
N SER A 827 -26.29 17.61 -29.50
CA SER A 827 -25.85 18.94 -29.91
C SER A 827 -24.77 19.52 -28.98
N LEU A 828 -25.01 19.49 -27.66
CA LEU A 828 -24.08 20.01 -26.65
C LEU A 828 -22.81 19.17 -26.58
N GLY A 829 -22.95 17.85 -26.63
CA GLY A 829 -21.84 16.92 -26.58
C GLY A 829 -20.92 17.03 -27.79
N LYS A 830 -21.46 17.11 -29.02
CA LYS A 830 -20.65 17.35 -30.24
C LYS A 830 -19.91 18.69 -30.17
N HIS A 831 -20.59 19.74 -29.71
CA HIS A 831 -19.98 21.05 -29.56
C HIS A 831 -18.79 21.03 -28.58
N ALA A 832 -19.01 20.52 -27.36
CA ALA A 832 -17.96 20.46 -26.33
C ALA A 832 -16.81 19.53 -26.74
N ALA A 833 -17.11 18.42 -27.42
CA ALA A 833 -16.07 17.51 -27.90
C ALA A 833 -15.15 18.21 -28.93
N SER A 834 -15.74 18.93 -29.88
CA SER A 834 -15.00 19.72 -30.85
C SER A 834 -14.18 20.83 -30.19
N ALA A 835 -14.80 21.63 -29.31
CA ALA A 835 -14.15 22.77 -28.65
C ALA A 835 -12.95 22.35 -27.77
N LEU A 836 -13.03 21.19 -27.13
CA LEU A 836 -12.03 20.73 -26.15
C LEU A 836 -11.09 19.64 -26.67
N GLY A 837 -11.15 19.34 -27.98
CA GLY A 837 -10.29 18.32 -28.61
C GLY A 837 -10.54 16.90 -28.09
N LEU A 838 -11.81 16.56 -27.83
CA LEU A 838 -12.23 15.23 -27.37
C LEU A 838 -12.91 14.46 -28.52
N HIS A 839 -12.93 13.14 -28.40
CA HIS A 839 -13.71 12.28 -29.28
C HIS A 839 -15.19 12.33 -28.93
N TRP A 840 -16.05 12.09 -29.92
CA TRP A 840 -17.50 12.06 -29.78
C TRP A 840 -18.02 10.66 -30.10
N ILE A 841 -18.88 10.13 -29.24
CA ILE A 841 -19.63 8.90 -29.48
C ILE A 841 -21.10 9.13 -29.13
N ASP A 842 -22.00 8.78 -30.05
CA ASP A 842 -23.42 8.56 -29.72
C ASP A 842 -23.65 7.06 -29.51
N MET A 843 -24.14 6.67 -28.34
CA MET A 843 -24.29 5.26 -27.96
C MET A 843 -25.26 4.53 -28.89
N ASP A 844 -26.31 5.20 -29.35
CA ASP A 844 -27.28 4.56 -30.24
C ASP A 844 -26.65 4.28 -31.61
N GLU A 845 -25.92 5.25 -32.19
CA GLU A 845 -25.18 5.07 -33.44
C GLU A 845 -24.10 3.98 -33.31
N TYR A 846 -23.40 3.95 -32.16
CA TYR A 846 -22.39 2.93 -31.87
C TYR A 846 -23.00 1.54 -31.80
N LEU A 847 -24.14 1.37 -31.11
CA LEU A 847 -24.85 0.11 -30.99
C LEU A 847 -25.31 -0.44 -32.35
N GLU A 848 -25.86 0.42 -33.21
CA GLU A 848 -26.30 0.07 -34.57
C GLU A 848 -25.15 -0.38 -35.46
N ALA A 849 -24.00 0.31 -35.37
CA ALA A 849 -22.82 0.00 -36.17
C ALA A 849 -22.01 -1.20 -35.65
N HIS A 850 -22.16 -1.57 -34.37
CA HIS A 850 -21.33 -2.60 -33.74
C HIS A 850 -21.88 -4.02 -34.02
N PRO A 851 -21.17 -4.87 -34.80
CA PRO A 851 -21.70 -6.15 -35.29
C PRO A 851 -22.02 -7.18 -34.20
N LEU A 852 -21.33 -7.09 -33.05
CA LEU A 852 -21.52 -7.98 -31.91
C LEU A 852 -22.57 -7.48 -30.90
N LEU A 853 -23.11 -6.27 -31.09
CA LEU A 853 -24.18 -5.72 -30.25
C LEU A 853 -25.51 -5.75 -31.02
N LEU A 854 -25.87 -4.70 -31.76
CA LEU A 854 -27.07 -4.75 -32.61
C LEU A 854 -26.75 -5.14 -34.05
N GLY A 855 -25.74 -4.51 -34.66
CA GLY A 855 -25.39 -4.69 -36.07
C GLY A 855 -26.52 -4.37 -37.06
N MET A 856 -27.58 -3.69 -36.60
CA MET A 856 -28.78 -3.31 -37.35
C MET A 856 -29.45 -2.09 -36.70
N PRO A 857 -30.34 -1.36 -37.41
CA PRO A 857 -31.04 -0.21 -36.84
C PRO A 857 -31.88 -0.56 -35.59
N ILE A 858 -31.89 0.31 -34.58
CA ILE A 858 -32.61 0.09 -33.30
C ILE A 858 -34.10 -0.19 -33.55
N LYS A 859 -34.71 0.50 -34.52
CA LYS A 859 -36.12 0.33 -34.87
C LYS A 859 -36.41 -1.10 -35.32
N GLU A 860 -35.51 -1.71 -36.08
CA GLU A 860 -35.64 -3.09 -36.56
C GLU A 860 -35.36 -4.08 -35.44
N TYR A 861 -34.29 -3.85 -34.67
CA TYR A 861 -33.95 -4.70 -33.52
C TYR A 861 -35.08 -4.77 -32.48
N VAL A 862 -35.66 -3.63 -32.11
CA VAL A 862 -36.77 -3.57 -31.14
C VAL A 862 -38.04 -4.22 -31.69
N ALA A 863 -38.31 -4.12 -33.00
CA ALA A 863 -39.46 -4.78 -33.61
C ALA A 863 -39.37 -6.31 -33.54
N VAL A 864 -38.15 -6.87 -33.57
CA VAL A 864 -37.90 -8.32 -33.51
C VAL A 864 -37.72 -8.84 -32.07
N HIS A 865 -36.96 -8.12 -31.24
CA HIS A 865 -36.50 -8.61 -29.93
C HIS A 865 -37.11 -7.88 -28.72
N GLY A 866 -37.80 -6.76 -28.94
CA GLY A 866 -38.44 -5.96 -27.90
C GLY A 866 -37.50 -5.03 -27.12
N TRP A 867 -38.09 -4.14 -26.32
CA TRP A 867 -37.36 -3.10 -25.58
C TRP A 867 -36.46 -3.65 -24.46
N ALA A 868 -36.86 -4.75 -23.81
CA ALA A 868 -36.06 -5.36 -22.74
C ALA A 868 -34.72 -5.89 -23.26
N ALA A 869 -34.71 -6.51 -24.45
CA ALA A 869 -33.49 -6.98 -25.10
C ALA A 869 -32.58 -5.81 -25.50
N PHE A 870 -33.15 -4.72 -26.03
CA PHE A 870 -32.38 -3.50 -26.34
C PHE A 870 -31.73 -2.89 -25.09
N ARG A 871 -32.44 -2.83 -23.95
CA ARG A 871 -31.85 -2.36 -22.68
C ARG A 871 -30.69 -3.25 -22.21
N ALA A 872 -30.76 -4.56 -22.44
CA ALA A 872 -29.65 -5.45 -22.13
C ALA A 872 -28.40 -5.14 -22.99
N GLN A 873 -28.58 -4.70 -24.24
CA GLN A 873 -27.47 -4.29 -25.11
C GLN A 873 -26.84 -2.95 -24.69
N GLU A 874 -27.65 -1.98 -24.23
CA GLU A 874 -27.11 -0.76 -23.62
C GLU A 874 -26.26 -1.10 -22.37
N VAL A 875 -26.70 -2.04 -21.53
CA VAL A 875 -25.92 -2.53 -20.38
C VAL A 875 -24.62 -3.20 -20.84
N ALA A 876 -24.68 -4.08 -21.83
CA ALA A 876 -23.48 -4.76 -22.36
C ALA A 876 -22.46 -3.76 -22.91
N CYS A 877 -22.92 -2.71 -23.60
CA CYS A 877 -22.10 -1.62 -24.09
C CYS A 877 -21.44 -0.84 -22.95
N LEU A 878 -22.20 -0.49 -21.91
CA LEU A 878 -21.65 0.16 -20.72
C LEU A 878 -20.65 -0.73 -19.98
N GLN A 879 -20.86 -2.05 -19.92
CA GLN A 879 -19.89 -2.99 -19.34
C GLN A 879 -18.60 -3.06 -20.16
N LEU A 880 -18.70 -3.00 -21.49
CA LEU A 880 -17.55 -2.93 -22.38
C LEU A 880 -16.73 -1.66 -22.10
N TRP A 881 -17.38 -0.49 -22.06
CA TRP A 881 -16.70 0.77 -21.75
C TRP A 881 -16.27 0.91 -20.29
N ALA A 882 -16.90 0.22 -19.35
CA ALA A 882 -16.42 0.17 -17.96
C ALA A 882 -15.11 -0.63 -17.85
N LYS A 883 -14.94 -1.66 -18.67
CA LYS A 883 -13.73 -2.48 -18.72
C LYS A 883 -12.60 -1.80 -19.49
N ASP A 884 -12.91 -1.16 -20.60
CA ASP A 884 -11.97 -0.41 -21.44
C ASP A 884 -12.57 0.95 -21.84
N PRO A 885 -12.40 1.99 -21.00
CA PRO A 885 -13.03 3.29 -21.21
C PRO A 885 -12.49 4.02 -22.45
N PRO A 886 -13.37 4.53 -23.35
CA PRO A 886 -12.95 5.39 -24.44
C PRO A 886 -12.24 6.64 -23.92
N GLN A 887 -10.96 6.79 -24.28
CA GLN A 887 -10.12 7.85 -23.72
C GLN A 887 -10.43 9.21 -24.35
N ASN A 888 -10.39 10.28 -23.55
CA ASN A 888 -10.68 11.65 -24.01
C ASN A 888 -11.97 11.75 -24.83
N THR A 889 -13.05 11.11 -24.36
CA THR A 889 -14.28 10.94 -25.15
C THR A 889 -15.50 11.46 -24.40
N ILE A 890 -16.41 12.13 -25.10
CA ILE A 890 -17.78 12.43 -24.64
C ILE A 890 -18.74 11.44 -25.30
N ILE A 891 -19.54 10.76 -24.47
CA ILE A 891 -20.49 9.72 -24.86
C ILE A 891 -21.91 10.20 -24.58
N SER A 892 -22.77 10.26 -25.59
CA SER A 892 -24.21 10.46 -25.42
C SER A 892 -24.92 9.12 -25.24
N CYS A 893 -25.49 8.90 -24.05
CA CYS A 893 -26.20 7.66 -23.74
C CYS A 893 -27.64 7.68 -24.26
N GLY A 894 -28.23 6.50 -24.48
CA GLY A 894 -29.63 6.36 -24.86
C GLY A 894 -30.59 6.98 -23.83
N GLY A 895 -31.66 7.63 -24.30
CA GLY A 895 -32.58 8.39 -23.44
C GLY A 895 -33.38 7.56 -22.43
N GLY A 896 -33.33 6.22 -22.50
CA GLY A 896 -33.92 5.33 -21.51
C GLY A 896 -32.93 4.37 -20.85
N VAL A 897 -31.63 4.62 -20.99
CA VAL A 897 -30.55 3.80 -20.38
C VAL A 897 -30.77 3.58 -18.89
N VAL A 898 -31.30 4.59 -18.19
CA VAL A 898 -31.56 4.57 -16.73
C VAL A 898 -32.74 3.70 -16.31
N GLU A 899 -33.52 3.13 -17.25
CA GLU A 899 -34.57 2.16 -16.90
C GLU A 899 -34.00 0.78 -16.54
N SER A 900 -32.71 0.56 -16.79
CA SER A 900 -32.00 -0.62 -16.31
C SER A 900 -31.26 -0.32 -15.01
N ALA A 901 -31.61 -1.04 -13.93
CA ALA A 901 -30.90 -0.93 -12.65
C ALA A 901 -29.40 -1.25 -12.78
N ALA A 902 -29.02 -2.17 -13.67
CA ALA A 902 -27.62 -2.49 -13.95
C ALA A 902 -26.87 -1.34 -14.64
N ALA A 903 -27.54 -0.64 -15.57
CA ALA A 903 -26.95 0.53 -16.22
C ALA A 903 -26.79 1.70 -15.24
N VAL A 904 -27.79 1.93 -14.37
CA VAL A 904 -27.71 2.91 -13.27
C VAL A 904 -26.52 2.61 -12.36
N ALA A 905 -26.31 1.36 -11.96
CA ALA A 905 -25.17 0.96 -11.12
C ALA A 905 -23.82 1.24 -11.81
N LEU A 906 -23.70 0.93 -13.11
CA LEU A 906 -22.47 1.20 -13.88
C LEU A 906 -22.19 2.70 -14.03
N LEU A 907 -23.23 3.50 -14.33
CA LEU A 907 -23.10 4.95 -14.45
C LEU A 907 -22.75 5.59 -13.10
N THR A 908 -23.32 5.10 -11.99
CA THR A 908 -22.99 5.59 -10.64
C THR A 908 -21.54 5.32 -10.24
N GLN A 909 -20.94 4.25 -10.76
CA GLN A 909 -19.53 3.93 -10.55
C GLN A 909 -18.58 4.76 -11.43
N ALA A 910 -19.07 5.38 -12.50
CA ALA A 910 -18.28 6.22 -13.38
C ALA A 910 -18.06 7.61 -12.76
N SER A 911 -16.82 8.11 -12.79
CA SER A 911 -16.45 9.37 -12.13
C SER A 911 -17.11 10.61 -12.77
N ASN A 912 -17.40 10.58 -14.08
CA ASN A 912 -17.77 11.76 -14.87
C ASN A 912 -19.10 11.57 -15.63
N VAL A 913 -20.22 11.52 -14.90
CA VAL A 913 -21.56 11.45 -15.52
C VAL A 913 -22.29 12.79 -15.37
N ILE A 914 -22.67 13.39 -16.50
CA ILE A 914 -23.38 14.68 -16.56
C ILE A 914 -24.83 14.45 -16.96
N TYR A 915 -25.75 14.81 -16.07
CA TYR A 915 -27.19 14.86 -16.36
C TYR A 915 -27.57 16.21 -16.99
N LEU A 916 -28.03 16.17 -18.24
CA LEU A 916 -28.63 17.34 -18.91
C LEU A 916 -30.11 17.45 -18.53
N GLN A 917 -30.48 18.55 -17.89
CA GLN A 917 -31.83 18.77 -17.37
C GLN A 917 -32.52 19.93 -18.12
N ARG A 918 -33.73 19.66 -18.65
CA ARG A 918 -34.71 20.65 -19.17
C ARG A 918 -36.08 20.40 -18.55
N GLU A 919 -36.93 21.42 -18.59
CA GLU A 919 -38.32 21.30 -18.17
C GLU A 919 -39.13 20.43 -19.13
N LEU A 920 -40.20 19.80 -18.61
CA LEU A 920 -41.04 18.88 -19.37
C LEU A 920 -41.63 19.52 -20.64
N ALA A 921 -42.05 20.79 -20.56
CA ALA A 921 -42.61 21.52 -21.71
C ALA A 921 -41.60 21.64 -22.87
N ASP A 922 -40.33 21.91 -22.58
CA ASP A 922 -39.27 22.04 -23.58
C ASP A 922 -38.91 20.68 -24.20
N VAL A 923 -38.91 19.62 -23.38
CA VAL A 923 -38.71 18.25 -23.85
C VAL A 923 -39.86 17.83 -24.77
N GLN A 924 -41.12 18.14 -24.41
CA GLN A 924 -42.29 17.86 -25.25
C GLN A 924 -42.24 18.63 -26.58
N ALA A 925 -41.88 19.93 -26.55
CA ALA A 925 -41.73 20.74 -27.75
C ALA A 925 -40.63 20.19 -28.68
N ALA A 926 -39.47 19.79 -28.14
CA ALA A 926 -38.39 19.21 -28.93
C ALA A 926 -38.77 17.86 -29.55
N LEU A 927 -39.54 17.04 -28.84
CA LEU A 927 -39.97 15.72 -29.31
C LEU A 927 -41.10 15.76 -30.34
N ALA A 928 -41.91 16.82 -30.35
CA ALA A 928 -42.98 17.02 -31.34
C ALA A 928 -42.42 17.16 -32.78
N HIS A 929 -41.15 17.52 -32.93
CA HIS A 929 -40.46 17.69 -34.21
C HIS A 929 -39.60 16.49 -34.64
N ASP A 930 -39.55 15.40 -33.85
CA ASP A 930 -38.69 14.23 -34.10
C ASP A 930 -39.50 13.02 -34.59
N THR A 931 -39.51 12.78 -35.89
CA THR A 931 -40.21 11.65 -36.55
C THR A 931 -39.35 10.40 -36.73
N SER A 932 -38.10 10.41 -36.26
CA SER A 932 -37.08 9.40 -36.63
C SER A 932 -37.20 8.08 -35.86
N ARG A 933 -37.96 8.04 -34.75
CA ARG A 933 -38.00 6.89 -33.83
C ARG A 933 -39.43 6.55 -33.37
N PRO A 934 -39.70 5.30 -32.92
CA PRO A 934 -41.03 4.88 -32.47
C PRO A 934 -41.59 5.80 -31.37
N ALA A 935 -42.91 6.01 -31.42
CA ALA A 935 -43.62 6.72 -30.36
C ALA A 935 -43.47 5.98 -29.02
N TYR A 936 -43.37 6.72 -27.91
CA TYR A 936 -43.47 6.12 -26.59
C TYR A 936 -44.82 5.43 -26.46
N GLY A 937 -44.86 4.21 -25.92
CA GLY A 937 -46.11 3.48 -25.65
C GLY A 937 -46.92 4.05 -24.47
N GLU A 938 -46.39 5.08 -23.81
CA GLU A 938 -46.92 5.76 -22.63
C GLU A 938 -46.78 7.29 -22.81
N ALA A 939 -47.52 8.08 -22.04
CA ALA A 939 -47.43 9.55 -22.12
C ALA A 939 -46.02 10.04 -21.72
N ILE A 940 -45.49 11.03 -22.46
CA ILE A 940 -44.14 11.56 -22.23
C ILE A 940 -43.95 12.09 -20.81
N ALA A 941 -45.00 12.66 -20.21
CA ALA A 941 -44.99 13.16 -18.83
C ALA A 941 -44.71 12.03 -17.82
N ASP A 942 -45.35 10.87 -17.99
CA ASP A 942 -45.16 9.73 -17.09
C ASP A 942 -43.74 9.17 -17.19
N VAL A 943 -43.20 9.07 -18.41
CA VAL A 943 -41.82 8.63 -18.66
C VAL A 943 -40.83 9.63 -18.05
N PHE A 944 -41.08 10.93 -18.18
CA PHE A 944 -40.23 11.99 -17.63
C PHE A 944 -40.19 11.91 -16.09
N HIS A 945 -41.34 11.86 -15.43
CA HIS A 945 -41.44 11.79 -13.98
C HIS A 945 -40.83 10.51 -13.41
N ARG A 946 -40.94 9.38 -14.12
CA ARG A 946 -40.32 8.11 -13.72
C ARG A 946 -38.79 8.12 -13.86
N ARG A 947 -38.24 8.72 -14.92
CA ARG A 947 -36.80 8.68 -15.21
C ARG A 947 -35.99 9.79 -14.53
N ALA A 948 -36.59 10.95 -14.26
CA ALA A 948 -35.91 12.09 -13.61
C ALA A 948 -35.15 11.72 -12.31
N PRO A 949 -35.74 11.00 -11.33
CA PRO A 949 -35.00 10.62 -10.12
C PRO A 949 -33.86 9.63 -10.41
N LEU A 950 -34.00 8.77 -11.44
CA LEU A 950 -32.97 7.82 -11.84
C LEU A 950 -31.78 8.51 -12.51
N PHE A 951 -32.03 9.51 -13.37
CA PHE A 951 -30.96 10.33 -13.93
C PHE A 951 -30.18 11.07 -12.83
N ALA A 952 -30.89 11.68 -11.87
CA ALA A 952 -30.25 12.38 -10.76
C ALA A 952 -29.41 11.44 -9.89
N ALA A 953 -29.91 10.24 -9.59
CA ALA A 953 -29.17 9.23 -8.82
C ALA A 953 -27.94 8.67 -9.55
N SER A 954 -27.94 8.68 -10.89
CA SER A 954 -26.87 8.13 -11.72
C SER A 954 -25.82 9.16 -12.13
N SER A 955 -25.96 10.43 -11.73
CA SER A 955 -25.11 11.54 -12.20
C SER A 955 -24.20 12.09 -11.12
N SER A 956 -22.94 12.36 -11.48
CA SER A 956 -21.98 13.10 -10.64
C SER A 956 -22.14 14.62 -10.78
N PHE A 957 -22.62 15.08 -11.94
CA PHE A 957 -22.80 16.48 -12.28
C PHE A 957 -24.16 16.72 -12.94
N VAL A 958 -24.72 17.92 -12.76
CA VAL A 958 -25.98 18.33 -13.39
C VAL A 958 -25.75 19.61 -14.18
N PHE A 959 -26.17 19.61 -15.45
CA PHE A 959 -26.24 20.81 -16.28
C PHE A 959 -27.71 21.12 -16.57
N ALA A 960 -28.27 22.08 -15.82
CA ALA A 960 -29.66 22.49 -15.96
C ALA A 960 -29.79 23.70 -16.88
N MET A 961 -30.62 23.59 -17.91
CA MET A 961 -31.01 24.69 -18.79
C MET A 961 -32.22 25.43 -18.22
N LEU A 962 -32.40 26.68 -18.62
CA LEU A 962 -33.57 27.48 -18.25
C LEU A 962 -34.77 27.11 -19.12
N ALA A 963 -35.97 27.22 -18.55
CA ALA A 963 -37.21 26.94 -19.25
C ALA A 963 -37.38 27.91 -20.44
N GLY A 964 -37.62 27.38 -21.64
CA GLY A 964 -37.77 28.18 -22.86
C GLY A 964 -36.49 28.88 -23.34
N ASP A 965 -35.33 28.52 -22.80
CA ASP A 965 -34.05 29.15 -23.17
C ASP A 965 -33.51 28.64 -24.50
N VAL A 966 -33.25 29.59 -25.39
CA VAL A 966 -32.84 29.37 -26.78
C VAL A 966 -31.54 30.09 -27.13
N ASP A 967 -30.81 30.64 -26.16
CA ASP A 967 -29.47 31.22 -26.37
C ASP A 967 -28.41 30.11 -26.46
N TYR A 968 -28.41 29.38 -27.58
CA TYR A 968 -27.50 28.26 -27.80
C TYR A 968 -26.00 28.65 -27.73
N PRO A 969 -25.53 29.80 -28.24
CA PRO A 969 -24.15 30.23 -28.05
C PRO A 969 -23.73 30.30 -26.58
N ARG A 970 -24.56 30.92 -25.72
CA ARG A 970 -24.32 30.99 -24.28
C ARG A 970 -24.35 29.61 -23.62
N ILE A 971 -25.39 28.82 -23.90
CA ILE A 971 -25.55 27.47 -23.33
C ILE A 971 -24.35 26.58 -23.68
N ASN A 972 -23.86 26.65 -24.92
CA ASN A 972 -22.69 25.92 -25.38
C ASN A 972 -21.41 26.30 -24.61
N ARG A 973 -21.16 27.60 -24.45
CA ARG A 973 -20.02 28.13 -23.68
C ARG A 973 -20.08 27.72 -22.20
N ASP A 974 -21.26 27.81 -21.60
CA ASP A 974 -21.45 27.45 -20.18
C ASP A 974 -21.27 25.94 -19.96
N PHE A 975 -21.72 25.13 -20.93
CA PHE A 975 -21.50 23.68 -20.94
C PHE A 975 -20.03 23.31 -21.12
N GLU A 976 -19.31 23.98 -22.02
CA GLU A 976 -17.85 23.83 -22.20
C GLU A 976 -17.08 24.12 -20.91
N ARG A 977 -17.47 25.19 -20.20
CA ARG A 977 -16.88 25.56 -18.90
C ARG A 977 -17.11 24.45 -17.86
N LEU A 978 -18.32 23.89 -17.78
CA LEU A 978 -18.59 22.76 -16.90
C LEU A 978 -17.72 21.55 -17.27
N VAL A 979 -17.66 21.18 -18.55
CA VAL A 979 -16.85 20.04 -19.02
C VAL A 979 -15.37 20.24 -18.68
N THR A 980 -14.85 21.45 -18.80
CA THR A 980 -13.48 21.79 -18.40
C THR A 980 -13.23 21.54 -16.91
N VAL A 981 -14.20 21.87 -16.05
CA VAL A 981 -14.14 21.59 -14.60
C VAL A 981 -14.23 20.08 -14.33
N VAL A 982 -15.15 19.37 -14.99
CA VAL A 982 -15.34 17.91 -14.86
C VAL A 982 -14.05 17.15 -15.24
N LEU A 983 -13.36 17.58 -16.29
CA LEU A 983 -12.08 17.03 -16.72
C LEU A 983 -10.91 17.46 -15.83
N GLY A 984 -11.15 18.35 -14.87
CA GLY A 984 -10.11 18.98 -14.08
C GLY A 984 -9.14 19.83 -14.90
N ARG A 985 -9.50 20.26 -16.10
CA ARG A 985 -8.67 21.10 -16.98
C ARG A 985 -8.76 22.59 -16.65
N PHE A 986 -9.52 22.96 -15.61
CA PHE A 986 -9.60 24.34 -15.15
C PHE A 986 -8.25 24.78 -14.53
N ASP A 987 -7.56 25.70 -15.19
CA ASP A 987 -6.28 26.22 -14.73
C ASP A 987 -6.45 27.33 -13.68
N SER A 988 -6.37 26.95 -12.41
CA SER A 988 -6.33 27.90 -11.30
C SER A 988 -4.96 28.56 -11.10
N ASN A 989 -3.89 28.10 -11.75
CA ASN A 989 -2.55 28.68 -11.57
C ASN A 989 -2.42 30.04 -12.26
N ALA A 990 -3.17 30.27 -13.34
CA ALA A 990 -3.30 31.59 -13.96
C ALA A 990 -3.81 32.66 -12.97
N LEU A 991 -4.61 32.28 -11.97
CA LEU A 991 -5.06 33.19 -10.90
C LEU A 991 -3.96 33.44 -9.86
N LYS A 992 -3.15 32.42 -9.56
CA LYS A 992 -2.06 32.50 -8.56
C LYS A 992 -0.87 33.33 -9.03
N SER A 993 -0.70 33.47 -10.34
CA SER A 993 0.38 34.26 -10.95
C SER A 993 0.00 35.72 -11.21
N GLN A 994 -1.27 36.09 -11.06
CA GLN A 994 -1.72 37.47 -11.19
C GLN A 994 -1.58 38.20 -9.84
N PRO A 995 -0.79 39.29 -9.76
CA PRO A 995 -0.87 40.19 -8.61
C PRO A 995 -2.29 40.77 -8.54
N ASP A 996 -2.87 40.84 -7.33
CA ASP A 996 -4.19 41.44 -7.07
C ASP A 996 -5.39 40.71 -7.71
N SER A 997 -5.50 39.39 -7.50
CA SER A 997 -6.71 38.63 -7.85
C SER A 997 -7.84 38.86 -6.83
N TYR A 998 -9.04 39.18 -7.32
CA TYR A 998 -10.24 39.39 -6.50
C TYR A 998 -11.40 38.50 -6.96
N PHE A 999 -12.26 38.12 -6.02
CA PHE A 999 -13.59 37.61 -6.30
C PHE A 999 -14.65 38.52 -5.64
N VAL A 1000 -15.85 38.57 -6.22
CA VAL A 1000 -16.95 39.40 -5.70
C VAL A 1000 -17.99 38.51 -5.04
N SER A 1001 -18.25 38.77 -3.75
CA SER A 1001 -19.31 38.11 -2.98
C SER A 1001 -20.66 38.76 -3.25
N LEU A 1002 -21.57 38.05 -3.92
CA LEU A 1002 -22.91 38.56 -4.17
C LEU A 1002 -23.79 38.41 -2.93
N THR A 1003 -24.39 39.50 -2.46
CA THR A 1003 -25.18 39.53 -1.21
C THR A 1003 -26.69 39.70 -1.45
N PHE A 1004 -27.16 39.54 -2.68
CA PHE A 1004 -28.58 39.64 -3.01
C PHE A 1004 -29.36 38.36 -2.63
N PRO A 1005 -30.62 38.48 -2.16
CA PRO A 1005 -31.47 37.34 -1.88
C PRO A 1005 -32.00 36.64 -3.14
N HIS A 1006 -32.03 37.36 -4.28
CA HIS A 1006 -32.50 36.85 -5.57
C HIS A 1006 -31.72 37.47 -6.74
N TYR A 1007 -30.76 36.73 -7.29
CA TYR A 1007 -29.82 37.20 -8.31
C TYR A 1007 -30.46 37.42 -9.67
N THR A 1008 -31.44 36.61 -10.06
CA THR A 1008 -32.07 36.72 -11.40
C THR A 1008 -32.76 38.09 -11.64
N SER A 1009 -33.22 38.75 -10.57
CA SER A 1009 -33.83 40.08 -10.61
C SER A 1009 -32.83 41.24 -10.71
N LYS A 1010 -31.53 40.95 -10.60
CA LYS A 1010 -30.43 41.92 -10.51
C LYS A 1010 -29.34 41.73 -11.56
N LYS A 1011 -29.64 41.02 -12.67
CA LYS A 1011 -28.67 40.64 -13.72
C LYS A 1011 -27.71 41.77 -14.14
N THR A 1012 -28.25 42.93 -14.53
CA THR A 1012 -27.45 44.09 -14.97
C THR A 1012 -26.52 44.64 -13.89
N LEU A 1013 -26.93 44.60 -12.62
CA LEU A 1013 -26.10 45.03 -11.52
C LEU A 1013 -24.99 44.02 -11.24
N ILE A 1014 -25.27 42.72 -11.37
CA ILE A 1014 -24.29 41.66 -11.21
C ILE A 1014 -23.19 41.81 -12.26
N GLU A 1015 -23.54 41.93 -13.54
CA GLU A 1015 -22.58 42.19 -14.65
C GLU A 1015 -21.68 43.39 -14.35
N THR A 1016 -22.24 44.46 -13.79
CA THR A 1016 -21.49 45.67 -13.44
C THR A 1016 -20.48 45.43 -12.31
N VAL A 1017 -20.89 44.74 -11.24
CA VAL A 1017 -20.00 44.51 -10.08
C VAL A 1017 -18.99 43.40 -10.33
N THR A 1018 -19.26 42.47 -11.26
CA THR A 1018 -18.36 41.35 -11.58
C THR A 1018 -17.39 41.66 -12.72
N HIS A 1019 -17.54 42.76 -13.46
CA HIS A 1019 -16.74 43.11 -14.65
C HIS A 1019 -15.21 43.05 -14.45
N LYS A 1020 -14.71 43.28 -13.24
CA LYS A 1020 -13.26 43.21 -12.91
C LYS A 1020 -12.90 42.07 -11.94
N ALA A 1021 -13.88 41.24 -11.60
CA ALA A 1021 -13.69 40.11 -10.71
C ALA A 1021 -13.14 38.93 -11.52
N HIS A 1022 -12.23 38.18 -10.91
CA HIS A 1022 -11.68 36.96 -11.50
C HIS A 1022 -12.52 35.73 -11.16
N ALA A 1023 -13.35 35.84 -10.12
CA ALA A 1023 -14.38 34.88 -9.77
C ALA A 1023 -15.57 35.60 -9.11
N VAL A 1024 -16.71 34.93 -9.05
CA VAL A 1024 -17.90 35.43 -8.37
C VAL A 1024 -18.30 34.40 -7.33
N GLU A 1025 -18.44 34.85 -6.08
CA GLU A 1025 -18.92 34.02 -4.98
C GLU A 1025 -20.44 34.18 -4.87
N LEU A 1026 -21.13 33.05 -5.06
CA LEU A 1026 -22.55 32.90 -4.79
C LEU A 1026 -22.75 32.57 -3.31
N ARG A 1027 -23.20 33.54 -2.51
CA ARG A 1027 -23.48 33.33 -1.08
C ARG A 1027 -24.85 32.70 -0.86
N VAL A 1028 -24.89 31.37 -0.98
CA VAL A 1028 -26.11 30.56 -0.82
C VAL A 1028 -26.83 30.84 0.51
N ASP A 1029 -26.08 31.11 1.58
CA ASP A 1029 -26.62 31.45 2.90
C ASP A 1029 -27.38 32.78 2.93
N LEU A 1030 -27.19 33.65 1.94
CA LEU A 1030 -27.87 34.94 1.80
C LEU A 1030 -29.04 34.90 0.81
N LEU A 1031 -29.27 33.77 0.16
CA LEU A 1031 -30.44 33.57 -0.70
C LEU A 1031 -31.71 33.46 0.14
N GLU A 1032 -32.84 33.89 -0.43
CA GLU A 1032 -34.15 33.74 0.23
C GLU A 1032 -34.59 32.29 0.43
N SER A 1033 -33.97 31.36 -0.32
CA SER A 1033 -34.18 29.93 -0.18
C SER A 1033 -32.87 29.17 -0.44
N VAL A 1034 -32.65 28.13 0.36
CA VAL A 1034 -31.54 27.18 0.22
C VAL A 1034 -31.97 25.88 -0.44
N GLU A 1035 -33.20 25.83 -0.98
CA GLU A 1035 -33.67 24.66 -1.73
C GLU A 1035 -32.86 24.50 -3.01
N LYS A 1036 -32.39 23.27 -3.29
CA LYS A 1036 -31.54 22.97 -4.45
C LYS A 1036 -32.12 23.48 -5.79
N PRO A 1037 -33.43 23.32 -6.09
CA PRO A 1037 -34.00 23.86 -7.32
C PRO A 1037 -33.92 25.38 -7.42
N PHE A 1038 -34.09 26.08 -6.28
CA PHE A 1038 -33.98 27.52 -6.18
C PHE A 1038 -32.53 27.98 -6.39
N ILE A 1039 -31.56 27.39 -5.67
CA ILE A 1039 -30.12 27.71 -5.85
C ILE A 1039 -29.71 27.47 -7.31
N ALA A 1040 -30.10 26.34 -7.88
CA ALA A 1040 -29.83 26.04 -9.28
C ALA A 1040 -30.46 27.08 -10.22
N HIS A 1041 -31.65 27.60 -9.92
CA HIS A 1041 -32.25 28.70 -10.68
C HIS A 1041 -31.46 30.02 -10.56
N GLN A 1042 -30.96 30.34 -9.37
CA GLN A 1042 -30.15 31.53 -9.14
C GLN A 1042 -28.80 31.48 -9.88
N VAL A 1043 -28.13 30.32 -9.88
CA VAL A 1043 -26.90 30.08 -10.67
C VAL A 1043 -27.17 30.21 -12.18
N ARG A 1044 -28.35 29.77 -12.64
CA ARG A 1044 -28.71 29.74 -14.06
C ARG A 1044 -28.90 31.12 -14.69
N CYS A 1045 -29.44 32.11 -13.96
CA CYS A 1045 -29.77 33.43 -14.54
C CYS A 1045 -28.84 34.57 -14.11
N GLY A 1046 -28.01 34.37 -13.08
CA GLY A 1046 -27.36 35.47 -12.35
C GLY A 1046 -25.89 35.72 -12.68
N LEU A 1047 -25.19 34.84 -13.39
CA LEU A 1047 -23.72 34.88 -13.50
C LEU A 1047 -23.26 34.59 -14.94
N GLU A 1048 -23.39 35.59 -15.81
CA GLU A 1048 -22.77 35.60 -17.15
C GLU A 1048 -21.31 36.04 -17.10
#